data_AF-C8V1C5-F1
#
_entry.id   AF-C8V1C5-F1
#
_cell.length_a   1.000
_cell.length_b   1.000
_cell.length_c   1.000
_cell.angle_alpha   90.00
_cell.angle_beta   90.00
_cell.angle_gamma   90.00
#
_symmetry.space_group_name_H-M   'P 1'
#
loop_
_entity.id
_entity.type
_entity.pdbx_description
1 polymer ?
#
loop_
_entity_poly.entity_id
_entity_poly.type
_entity_poly.pdbx_seq_one_letter_code
_entity_poly.pdbx_strand_id
1 'polypeptide(L)'
;MYSLRCAGKCPAQRRKSHGLGSVGQPSIPPSQRLSRPFFFSPSPFLPTRRFLSSPSDINWVLQSQSYLCVLSLLFTMSASSALRRLTHRSPRNLQSRIASLSRTSCSPSSTFNSYRASSSPALPRASRFSTMASLRSAAPIPASSQVDYDPEIKDMADYIHNYKIDSDLAFDTARLVLLDTLGCGLEALKFKECTKLLGPVVDGTVVPNGTRVPGTPYQLDPVNGAFNIGAMIRWLDYNDCWLAAEWGHPSDNLGGILAVADWVSRTNRAGGNIAGGKIFTIKEVLEAMIKAHEIQGVLALENSYNKVGLDHVVLVKVATTAVVSKMLGLSEKQTADAITQAWVDGQSLRTYRHSPNTMSRKSWAAGDACQRAVNLVLKVQKGEGGLKTVLSAPVWGFYDVLFKGNKFKFQRPYGSYVMENVLFKVSYPAEFHSQTAIEAAEIINKKLAALGKSAKDIKEVTNRTHEACIRIIDKQFKAMDNFADRDHCVQYMVATMLVFNRLTANDYADGSEAATSPLLEDLRKRIRCVEDPKFTLDYHDPSKRTIPNALTVTLNDGTVLDEVVVEAPLGHRLRRDEAKPEILDKYKRHLQAHFDQARLQELVDLGNNKAELEAYEVDKYVDLYVRDKIVAPTA
;
A
#
# COMPACT_ATOMS: atom_id res chain seq x y z
N MET A 1 -31.90 -31.87 -49.06
CA MET A 1 -32.91 -31.35 -50.01
C MET A 1 -32.81 -29.82 -49.99
N TYR A 2 -32.60 -29.24 -51.19
CA TYR A 2 -32.59 -27.81 -51.58
C TYR A 2 -31.71 -26.84 -50.76
N SER A 3 -30.48 -26.43 -51.13
CA SER A 3 -29.83 -25.97 -52.38
C SER A 3 -30.00 -24.48 -52.72
N LEU A 4 -28.88 -23.73 -52.68
CA LEU A 4 -28.39 -22.63 -53.55
C LEU A 4 -27.07 -22.15 -52.91
N ARG A 5 -25.82 -22.49 -53.31
CA ARG A 5 -25.02 -22.43 -54.55
C ARG A 5 -24.85 -21.03 -55.19
N CYS A 6 -23.64 -20.46 -55.06
CA CYS A 6 -22.68 -20.05 -56.11
C CYS A 6 -21.43 -19.45 -55.40
N ALA A 7 -20.20 -19.98 -55.50
CA ALA A 7 -19.26 -20.06 -56.65
C ALA A 7 -19.04 -18.69 -57.33
N GLY A 8 -17.85 -18.16 -57.57
CA GLY A 8 -16.47 -18.62 -57.41
C GLY A 8 -15.50 -17.72 -58.19
N LYS A 9 -14.24 -17.75 -57.77
CA LYS A 9 -12.99 -17.76 -58.57
C LYS A 9 -12.31 -16.44 -59.01
N CYS A 10 -11.01 -16.48 -58.70
CA CYS A 10 -9.84 -15.76 -59.21
C CYS A 10 -9.65 -15.90 -60.74
N PRO A 11 -8.80 -15.05 -61.35
CA PRO A 11 -7.60 -15.58 -62.04
C PRO A 11 -6.32 -14.75 -61.75
N ALA A 12 -5.19 -15.37 -61.40
CA ALA A 12 -4.11 -15.89 -62.28
C ALA A 12 -3.24 -14.80 -62.96
N GLN A 13 -2.00 -14.59 -62.48
CA GLN A 13 -0.72 -15.09 -63.04
C GLN A 13 -0.13 -14.33 -64.26
N ARG A 14 1.10 -13.79 -64.10
CA ARG A 14 2.36 -14.10 -64.84
C ARG A 14 3.38 -12.95 -64.64
N ARG A 15 4.57 -13.17 -64.07
CA ARG A 15 5.82 -13.81 -64.55
C ARG A 15 6.72 -12.92 -65.43
N LYS A 16 7.97 -12.73 -64.96
CA LYS A 16 9.32 -12.76 -65.64
C LYS A 16 10.20 -11.56 -65.22
N SER A 17 11.31 -11.73 -64.47
CA SER A 17 12.67 -12.24 -64.83
C SER A 17 13.42 -11.28 -65.78
N HIS A 18 14.68 -10.85 -65.65
CA HIS A 18 15.97 -11.30 -65.12
C HIS A 18 16.82 -10.01 -64.89
N GLY A 19 18.00 -9.91 -64.26
CA GLY A 19 18.98 -10.82 -63.67
C GLY A 19 20.33 -10.08 -63.50
N LEU A 20 21.16 -10.62 -62.58
CA LEU A 20 22.64 -10.64 -62.55
C LEU A 20 23.47 -9.36 -62.35
N GLY A 21 24.37 -9.41 -61.36
CA GLY A 21 25.52 -8.52 -61.21
C GLY A 21 26.16 -8.54 -59.83
N SER A 22 27.03 -9.52 -59.57
CA SER A 22 27.85 -9.72 -58.37
C SER A 22 29.06 -8.78 -58.25
N VAL A 23 29.58 -8.63 -57.02
CA VAL A 23 31.00 -8.71 -56.57
C VAL A 23 31.35 -7.62 -55.53
N GLY A 24 31.90 -8.05 -54.38
CA GLY A 24 32.90 -7.28 -53.62
C GLY A 24 32.66 -7.08 -52.12
N GLN A 25 33.04 -8.05 -51.28
CA GLN A 25 33.50 -7.78 -49.91
C GLN A 25 34.89 -7.12 -49.95
N PRO A 26 35.36 -6.52 -48.83
CA PRO A 26 36.48 -7.17 -48.17
C PRO A 26 36.45 -7.18 -46.63
N SER A 27 36.78 -8.38 -46.13
CA SER A 27 37.55 -8.78 -44.95
C SER A 27 38.30 -7.75 -44.07
N ILE A 28 38.17 -7.97 -42.75
CA ILE A 28 39.08 -7.66 -41.61
C ILE A 28 40.39 -8.48 -41.75
N PRO A 29 41.64 -8.00 -41.44
CA PRO A 29 42.29 -8.10 -40.09
C PRO A 29 43.51 -7.12 -39.87
N PRO A 30 44.46 -7.33 -38.92
CA PRO A 30 44.43 -7.56 -37.46
C PRO A 30 45.29 -6.55 -36.64
N SER A 31 45.35 -6.77 -35.32
CA SER A 31 46.15 -6.12 -34.27
C SER A 31 47.68 -6.02 -34.47
N GLN A 32 48.31 -4.95 -33.98
CA GLN A 32 49.69 -4.98 -33.45
C GLN A 32 49.86 -4.08 -32.20
N ARG A 33 50.44 -4.68 -31.16
CA ARG A 33 51.10 -4.02 -30.02
C ARG A 33 52.48 -3.53 -30.44
N LEU A 34 52.92 -2.39 -29.93
CA LEU A 34 54.33 -2.10 -29.65
C LEU A 34 54.44 -1.20 -28.40
N SER A 35 55.60 -1.26 -27.77
CA SER A 35 55.86 -1.06 -26.35
C SER A 35 57.04 -0.10 -26.11
N ARG A 36 56.86 0.91 -25.22
CA ARG A 36 57.83 1.61 -24.32
C ARG A 36 59.08 2.29 -24.99
N PRO A 37 59.95 3.09 -24.29
CA PRO A 37 60.04 3.49 -22.85
C PRO A 37 60.34 5.02 -22.54
N PHE A 38 60.24 5.39 -21.23
CA PHE A 38 61.06 6.29 -20.36
C PHE A 38 61.78 7.58 -20.91
N PHE A 39 61.98 8.73 -20.23
CA PHE A 39 62.44 9.03 -18.85
C PHE A 39 62.39 10.57 -18.49
N PHE A 40 62.36 10.88 -17.19
CA PHE A 40 62.90 12.04 -16.41
C PHE A 40 62.30 13.50 -16.43
N SER A 41 61.65 13.85 -15.29
CA SER A 41 61.80 15.00 -14.34
C SER A 41 62.98 16.00 -14.53
N PRO A 42 63.04 17.22 -13.89
CA PRO A 42 62.36 17.62 -12.63
C PRO A 42 61.87 19.09 -12.45
N SER A 43 61.19 19.27 -11.29
CA SER A 43 60.82 20.45 -10.45
C SER A 43 61.92 21.54 -10.29
N PRO A 44 61.83 22.61 -9.43
CA PRO A 44 60.86 22.93 -8.34
C PRO A 44 60.49 24.43 -8.11
N PHE A 45 59.54 24.73 -7.21
CA PHE A 45 59.74 25.51 -5.95
C PHE A 45 58.41 26.02 -5.31
N LEU A 46 58.27 25.70 -4.01
CA LEU A 46 57.43 26.26 -2.93
C LEU A 46 57.99 27.66 -2.48
N PRO A 47 57.49 28.43 -1.45
CA PRO A 47 56.80 27.96 -0.23
C PRO A 47 55.83 28.91 0.59
N THR A 48 55.18 28.27 1.60
CA THR A 48 54.93 28.67 3.02
C THR A 48 53.85 29.68 3.50
N ARG A 49 53.01 29.21 4.47
CA ARG A 49 52.92 29.53 5.94
C ARG A 49 51.65 28.85 6.52
N ARG A 50 51.62 27.85 7.44
CA ARG A 50 51.91 27.70 8.90
C ARG A 50 51.21 28.67 9.87
N PHE A 51 50.46 28.14 10.86
CA PHE A 51 50.58 28.26 12.34
C PHE A 51 49.46 27.41 13.04
N LEU A 52 49.79 26.33 13.79
CA LEU A 52 49.72 26.07 15.27
C LEU A 52 48.29 26.14 15.88
N SER A 53 47.78 25.26 16.77
CA SER A 53 48.36 24.50 17.92
C SER A 53 47.42 23.36 18.42
N SER A 54 47.95 22.38 19.17
CA SER A 54 47.27 21.24 19.85
C SER A 54 47.09 21.50 21.38
N PRO A 55 46.88 20.52 22.31
CA PRO A 55 46.04 19.30 22.38
C PRO A 55 45.31 19.11 23.76
N SER A 56 44.48 18.06 23.89
CA SER A 56 44.36 17.14 25.06
C SER A 56 43.09 16.28 24.88
N ASP A 57 42.95 15.04 25.37
CA ASP A 57 43.81 13.88 25.62
C ASP A 57 42.85 12.72 26.04
N ILE A 58 43.35 11.48 26.11
CA ILE A 58 42.77 10.25 26.73
C ILE A 58 41.89 9.38 25.82
N ASN A 59 42.08 8.06 25.67
CA ASN A 59 43.20 7.11 25.76
C ASN A 59 42.65 5.78 25.17
N TRP A 60 43.31 5.20 24.17
CA TRP A 60 44.12 3.96 24.21
C TRP A 60 43.32 2.63 24.20
N VAL A 61 43.35 1.82 23.12
CA VAL A 61 44.40 0.84 22.67
C VAL A 61 44.16 -0.57 23.27
N LEU A 62 44.39 -1.75 22.66
CA LEU A 62 44.77 -2.28 21.33
C LEU A 62 44.45 -3.80 21.31
N GLN A 63 44.23 -4.31 20.09
CA GLN A 63 44.76 -5.53 19.44
C GLN A 63 45.10 -6.82 20.23
N SER A 64 44.78 -7.96 19.60
CA SER A 64 45.72 -8.86 18.88
C SER A 64 44.93 -10.08 18.35
N GLN A 65 44.85 -10.35 17.04
CA GLN A 65 45.78 -11.00 16.09
C GLN A 65 45.93 -12.54 16.16
N SER A 66 45.46 -13.18 15.07
CA SER A 66 46.08 -14.27 14.27
C SER A 66 46.11 -15.73 14.79
N TYR A 67 45.67 -16.71 13.98
CA TYR A 67 46.44 -17.84 13.39
C TYR A 67 45.55 -18.98 12.81
N LEU A 68 45.75 -19.25 11.50
CA LEU A 68 45.80 -20.49 10.68
C LEU A 68 45.04 -21.83 10.98
N CYS A 69 44.44 -22.37 9.88
CA CYS A 69 44.33 -23.75 9.33
C CYS A 69 44.25 -25.02 10.22
N VAL A 70 43.34 -25.96 9.87
CA VAL A 70 43.60 -27.33 9.31
C VAL A 70 42.29 -28.14 9.11
N LEU A 71 42.37 -29.04 8.12
CA LEU A 71 41.46 -29.99 7.45
C LEU A 71 40.50 -30.91 8.24
N SER A 72 39.40 -31.24 7.53
CA SER A 72 38.77 -32.56 7.22
C SER A 72 38.41 -33.58 8.31
N LEU A 73 37.16 -34.07 8.31
CA LEU A 73 36.80 -35.44 7.88
C LEU A 73 35.28 -35.74 7.95
N LEU A 74 34.87 -36.56 6.99
CA LEU A 74 33.57 -37.20 6.77
C LEU A 74 33.07 -38.04 7.96
N PHE A 75 31.76 -38.20 8.11
CA PHE A 75 31.10 -39.52 8.21
C PHE A 75 29.58 -39.43 8.00
N THR A 76 29.11 -40.11 6.96
CA THR A 76 27.72 -40.53 6.76
C THR A 76 27.43 -41.77 7.61
N MET A 77 26.31 -41.82 8.35
CA MET A 77 25.59 -43.07 8.60
C MET A 77 24.09 -42.83 8.82
N SER A 78 23.32 -43.60 8.07
CA SER A 78 21.88 -43.81 8.13
C SER A 78 21.52 -44.75 9.28
N ALA A 79 20.40 -44.53 9.97
CA ALA A 79 19.60 -45.60 10.57
C ALA A 79 18.23 -45.08 11.07
N SER A 80 17.18 -45.57 10.43
CA SER A 80 15.80 -45.61 10.93
C SER A 80 15.69 -46.41 12.23
N SER A 81 14.80 -46.03 13.15
CA SER A 81 13.75 -46.91 13.71
C SER A 81 13.01 -46.32 14.94
N ALA A 82 11.72 -46.67 14.98
CA ALA A 82 10.88 -46.95 16.16
C ALA A 82 10.26 -45.79 16.98
N LEU A 83 9.00 -45.50 16.63
CA LEU A 83 7.81 -45.65 17.48
C LEU A 83 8.05 -45.80 19.00
N ARG A 84 7.55 -44.82 19.78
CA ARG A 84 7.02 -45.05 21.13
C ARG A 84 5.69 -44.32 21.33
N ARG A 85 4.64 -45.11 21.52
CA ARG A 85 3.37 -44.71 22.15
C ARG A 85 3.63 -44.41 23.62
N LEU A 86 3.06 -43.32 24.13
CA LEU A 86 2.82 -43.15 25.57
C LEU A 86 1.35 -42.81 25.78
N THR A 87 0.66 -43.76 26.41
CA THR A 87 -0.65 -43.65 27.03
C THR A 87 -0.45 -43.51 28.54
N HIS A 88 -1.12 -42.56 29.21
CA HIS A 88 -1.67 -42.67 30.58
C HIS A 88 -2.33 -41.31 30.93
N ARG A 89 -3.66 -41.21 30.96
CA ARG A 89 -4.62 -41.39 32.09
C ARG A 89 -4.52 -40.34 33.21
N SER A 90 -5.60 -39.58 33.35
CA SER A 90 -5.99 -38.71 34.48
C SER A 90 -6.18 -39.47 35.80
N PRO A 91 -6.34 -38.72 36.91
CA PRO A 91 -7.58 -38.84 37.69
C PRO A 91 -8.20 -37.49 38.14
N ARG A 92 -9.47 -37.58 38.53
CA ARG A 92 -10.42 -36.53 38.95
C ARG A 92 -10.44 -36.30 40.48
N ASN A 93 -10.82 -35.06 40.84
CA ASN A 93 -11.68 -34.59 41.94
C ASN A 93 -11.43 -34.95 43.42
N LEU A 94 -11.45 -33.92 44.27
CA LEU A 94 -12.32 -33.89 45.47
C LEU A 94 -12.62 -32.46 45.97
N GLN A 95 -13.89 -32.22 46.28
CA GLN A 95 -14.47 -31.02 46.89
C GLN A 95 -14.45 -31.13 48.44
N SER A 96 -14.43 -30.01 49.14
CA SER A 96 -15.15 -29.86 50.42
C SER A 96 -15.46 -28.37 50.72
N ARG A 97 -16.53 -28.15 51.48
CA ARG A 97 -17.27 -26.88 51.68
C ARG A 97 -17.71 -26.80 53.17
N ILE A 98 -17.90 -25.57 53.69
CA ILE A 98 -18.75 -25.15 54.85
C ILE A 98 -18.13 -25.36 56.27
N ALA A 99 -18.27 -24.56 57.35
CA ALA A 99 -19.10 -23.44 57.90
C ALA A 99 -18.26 -22.70 59.01
N SER A 100 -18.29 -21.39 59.30
CA SER A 100 -19.25 -20.44 59.95
C SER A 100 -19.43 -20.49 61.48
N LEU A 101 -19.53 -19.29 62.10
CA LEU A 101 -19.97 -18.86 63.48
C LEU A 101 -18.84 -18.58 64.50
N SER A 102 -18.82 -17.60 65.44
CA SER A 102 -19.39 -16.26 65.75
C SER A 102 -19.49 -16.12 67.29
N ARG A 103 -19.13 -14.96 67.91
CA ARG A 103 -19.72 -14.26 69.12
C ARG A 103 -18.70 -13.56 70.06
N THR A 104 -18.77 -12.22 70.24
CA THR A 104 -19.28 -11.35 71.38
C THR A 104 -18.33 -11.25 72.61
N SER A 105 -18.13 -10.16 73.39
CA SER A 105 -18.85 -8.89 73.72
C SER A 105 -18.05 -8.00 74.72
N CYS A 106 -18.28 -6.66 74.71
CA CYS A 106 -18.43 -5.64 75.81
C CYS A 106 -17.33 -5.48 76.91
N SER A 107 -16.97 -4.34 77.56
CA SER A 107 -17.46 -2.96 77.88
C SER A 107 -16.33 -2.21 78.68
N PRO A 108 -16.48 -1.06 79.41
CA PRO A 108 -17.07 0.29 79.16
C PRO A 108 -16.18 1.50 79.64
N SER A 109 -16.63 2.77 79.43
CA SER A 109 -16.88 3.83 80.49
C SER A 109 -16.68 5.33 80.08
N SER A 110 -17.76 6.13 80.28
CA SER A 110 -17.91 7.56 80.76
C SER A 110 -17.07 8.74 80.16
N THR A 111 -17.53 9.99 79.99
CA THR A 111 -18.45 10.87 80.77
C THR A 111 -18.80 12.19 80.02
N PHE A 112 -19.91 12.83 80.41
CA PHE A 112 -20.44 14.21 80.25
C PHE A 112 -19.49 15.35 79.79
N ASN A 113 -19.89 16.45 79.12
CA ASN A 113 -20.92 17.43 79.51
C ASN A 113 -21.20 18.45 78.37
N SER A 114 -22.36 19.10 78.43
CA SER A 114 -22.94 20.03 77.44
C SER A 114 -22.77 21.52 77.83
N TYR A 115 -22.54 22.43 76.87
CA TYR A 115 -22.94 23.85 76.96
C TYR A 115 -23.20 24.49 75.59
N ARG A 116 -24.13 25.45 75.57
CA ARG A 116 -24.76 26.16 74.44
C ARG A 116 -24.55 27.68 74.61
N ALA A 117 -24.30 28.39 73.49
CA ALA A 117 -24.43 29.86 73.23
C ALA A 117 -23.28 30.29 72.29
N SER A 118 -23.30 31.28 71.40
CA SER A 118 -24.28 32.22 70.81
C SER A 118 -23.54 33.03 69.72
N SER A 119 -24.22 33.36 68.61
CA SER A 119 -24.07 34.55 67.72
C SER A 119 -22.70 35.08 67.20
N SER A 120 -22.52 34.98 65.86
CA SER A 120 -21.94 35.92 64.86
C SER A 120 -20.45 36.37 64.94
N PRO A 121 -19.87 37.03 63.90
CA PRO A 121 -19.65 36.61 62.49
C PRO A 121 -18.17 36.80 62.05
N ALA A 122 -17.61 35.98 61.14
CA ALA A 122 -16.37 36.32 60.41
C ALA A 122 -16.08 35.37 59.23
N LEU A 123 -15.75 35.95 58.07
CA LEU A 123 -15.00 35.31 56.95
C LEU A 123 -13.60 34.87 57.48
N PRO A 124 -12.94 33.80 56.97
CA PRO A 124 -12.33 33.85 55.63
C PRO A 124 -12.11 32.53 54.86
N ARG A 125 -12.03 32.68 53.53
CA ARG A 125 -11.00 32.15 52.61
C ARG A 125 -10.39 30.77 52.94
N ALA A 126 -10.79 29.75 52.19
CA ALA A 126 -9.93 28.61 51.88
C ALA A 126 -10.14 28.18 50.42
N SER A 127 -9.10 28.41 49.62
CA SER A 127 -8.95 27.88 48.26
C SER A 127 -8.98 26.35 48.31
N ARG A 128 -10.00 25.73 47.72
CA ARG A 128 -9.95 24.32 47.34
C ARG A 128 -9.54 24.25 45.88
N PHE A 129 -8.26 23.94 45.65
CA PHE A 129 -7.83 23.36 44.38
C PHE A 129 -8.55 22.02 44.23
N SER A 130 -9.59 21.99 43.39
CA SER A 130 -10.11 20.76 42.81
C SER A 130 -10.31 21.02 41.33
N THR A 131 -9.24 20.84 40.55
CA THR A 131 -9.31 20.70 39.09
C THR A 131 -9.63 19.25 38.75
N MET A 132 -10.72 18.71 39.28
CA MET A 132 -11.31 17.51 38.71
C MET A 132 -12.04 17.95 37.45
N ALA A 133 -11.42 17.72 36.29
CA ALA A 133 -12.14 17.76 35.02
C ALA A 133 -13.46 17.01 35.18
N SER A 134 -14.58 17.61 34.77
CA SER A 134 -15.89 16.99 34.89
C SER A 134 -15.82 15.58 34.33
N LEU A 135 -15.95 14.57 35.20
CA LEU A 135 -16.03 13.18 34.79
C LEU A 135 -17.23 13.06 33.84
N ARG A 136 -16.97 12.98 32.53
CA ARG A 136 -17.95 12.50 31.55
C ARG A 136 -18.13 10.98 31.76
N SER A 137 -18.53 10.59 32.96
CA SER A 137 -19.00 9.23 33.22
C SER A 137 -20.51 9.30 33.08
N ALA A 138 -21.01 8.99 31.88
CA ALA A 138 -22.44 8.79 31.71
C ALA A 138 -22.86 7.58 32.55
N ALA A 139 -23.93 7.73 33.34
CA ALA A 139 -24.54 6.61 34.04
C ALA A 139 -24.95 5.52 33.03
N PRO A 140 -24.83 4.22 33.37
CA PRO A 140 -25.23 3.14 32.47
C PRO A 140 -26.71 3.29 32.09
N ILE A 141 -26.98 3.27 30.77
CA ILE A 141 -28.34 3.28 30.23
C ILE A 141 -29.04 1.99 30.71
N PRO A 142 -30.26 2.05 31.27
CA PRO A 142 -30.98 0.86 31.68
C PRO A 142 -31.18 -0.10 30.51
N ALA A 143 -30.79 -1.37 30.69
CA ALA A 143 -30.98 -2.43 29.71
C ALA A 143 -32.48 -2.73 29.50
N SER A 144 -33.12 -2.04 28.55
CA SER A 144 -34.55 -2.26 28.27
C SER A 144 -35.00 -2.08 26.81
N SER A 145 -34.07 -2.10 25.86
CA SER A 145 -34.38 -2.41 24.45
C SER A 145 -33.29 -3.33 23.91
N GLN A 146 -33.66 -4.27 23.03
CA GLN A 146 -32.64 -5.02 22.28
C GLN A 146 -31.81 -4.00 21.50
N VAL A 147 -30.63 -3.67 22.01
CA VAL A 147 -29.69 -2.81 21.30
C VAL A 147 -29.31 -3.55 20.03
N ASP A 148 -29.45 -2.88 18.90
CA ASP A 148 -29.13 -3.42 17.59
C ASP A 148 -27.77 -2.88 17.12
N TYR A 149 -27.19 -3.47 16.08
CA TYR A 149 -25.95 -2.93 15.49
C TYR A 149 -26.19 -1.53 14.94
N ASP A 150 -25.15 -0.69 15.03
CA ASP A 150 -25.09 0.58 14.32
C ASP A 150 -25.46 0.36 12.83
N PRO A 151 -26.34 1.20 12.24
CA PRO A 151 -26.84 0.98 10.88
C PRO A 151 -25.74 0.78 9.84
N GLU A 152 -24.65 1.53 9.95
CA GLU A 152 -23.51 1.48 9.04
C GLU A 152 -22.85 0.08 9.02
N ILE A 153 -22.85 -0.61 10.17
CA ILE A 153 -22.34 -1.98 10.29
C ILE A 153 -23.25 -2.97 9.58
N LYS A 154 -24.56 -2.80 9.72
CA LYS A 154 -25.56 -3.64 9.05
C LYS A 154 -25.52 -3.45 7.56
N ASP A 155 -25.46 -2.20 7.09
CA ASP A 155 -25.45 -1.88 5.65
C ASP A 155 -24.22 -2.50 4.97
N MET A 156 -23.06 -2.49 5.63
CA MET A 156 -21.87 -3.18 5.12
C MET A 156 -22.04 -4.71 5.11
N ALA A 157 -22.59 -5.30 6.18
CA ALA A 157 -22.79 -6.75 6.26
C ALA A 157 -23.81 -7.24 5.21
N ASP A 158 -24.94 -6.54 5.09
CA ASP A 158 -25.99 -6.77 4.09
C ASP A 158 -25.42 -6.66 2.67
N TYR A 159 -24.70 -5.58 2.35
CA TYR A 159 -24.06 -5.41 1.04
C TYR A 159 -23.12 -6.58 0.70
N ILE A 160 -22.31 -7.04 1.67
CA ILE A 160 -21.41 -8.16 1.45
C ILE A 160 -22.18 -9.45 1.12
N HIS A 161 -23.26 -9.74 1.84
CA HIS A 161 -23.99 -11.01 1.69
C HIS A 161 -25.00 -10.98 0.54
N ASN A 162 -25.77 -9.90 0.41
CA ASN A 162 -27.01 -9.87 -0.35
C ASN A 162 -26.93 -9.07 -1.65
N TYR A 163 -25.97 -8.13 -1.79
CA TYR A 163 -25.79 -7.41 -3.05
C TYR A 163 -25.09 -8.29 -4.10
N LYS A 164 -25.69 -8.39 -5.30
CA LYS A 164 -25.11 -9.07 -6.46
C LYS A 164 -24.44 -8.04 -7.36
N ILE A 165 -23.15 -8.23 -7.66
CA ILE A 165 -22.47 -7.39 -8.66
C ILE A 165 -23.00 -7.77 -10.05
N ASP A 166 -23.61 -6.81 -10.74
CA ASP A 166 -24.14 -6.95 -12.11
C ASP A 166 -23.62 -5.82 -13.01
N SER A 167 -22.30 -5.72 -13.12
CA SER A 167 -21.61 -4.69 -13.89
C SER A 167 -20.40 -5.28 -14.62
N ASP A 168 -20.52 -5.43 -15.94
CA ASP A 168 -19.40 -5.88 -16.79
C ASP A 168 -18.21 -4.93 -16.73
N LEU A 169 -18.48 -3.63 -16.61
CA LEU A 169 -17.46 -2.60 -16.45
C LEU A 169 -16.70 -2.79 -15.14
N ALA A 170 -17.39 -3.09 -14.04
CA ALA A 170 -16.75 -3.36 -12.76
C ALA A 170 -15.83 -4.59 -12.82
N PHE A 171 -16.28 -5.69 -13.46
CA PHE A 171 -15.44 -6.88 -13.62
C PHE A 171 -14.25 -6.66 -14.57
N ASP A 172 -14.45 -5.97 -15.71
CA ASP A 172 -13.34 -5.64 -16.61
C ASP A 172 -12.31 -4.72 -15.93
N THR A 173 -12.78 -3.73 -15.15
CA THR A 173 -11.89 -2.83 -14.41
C THR A 173 -11.19 -3.58 -13.27
N ALA A 174 -11.90 -4.44 -12.53
CA ALA A 174 -11.31 -5.26 -11.47
C ALA A 174 -10.22 -6.19 -12.00
N ARG A 175 -10.41 -6.77 -13.20
CA ARG A 175 -9.37 -7.55 -13.89
C ARG A 175 -8.11 -6.72 -14.12
N LEU A 176 -8.26 -5.50 -14.64
CA LEU A 176 -7.12 -4.59 -14.84
C LEU A 176 -6.46 -4.22 -13.51
N VAL A 177 -7.25 -3.94 -12.46
CA VAL A 177 -6.71 -3.67 -11.10
C VAL A 177 -5.93 -4.89 -10.60
N LEU A 178 -6.42 -6.12 -10.78
CA LEU A 178 -5.72 -7.33 -10.35
C LEU A 178 -4.33 -7.44 -10.99
N LEU A 179 -4.27 -7.29 -12.32
CA LEU A 179 -3.00 -7.36 -13.07
C LEU A 179 -2.05 -6.24 -12.65
N ASP A 180 -2.55 -5.01 -12.64
CA ASP A 180 -1.80 -3.82 -12.24
C ASP A 180 -1.18 -3.98 -10.84
N THR A 181 -2.00 -4.41 -9.88
CA THR A 181 -1.63 -4.57 -8.47
C THR A 181 -0.59 -5.66 -8.27
N LEU A 182 -0.76 -6.82 -8.92
CA LEU A 182 0.23 -7.90 -8.89
C LEU A 182 1.56 -7.47 -9.54
N GLY A 183 1.50 -6.75 -10.66
CA GLY A 183 2.67 -6.16 -11.28
C GLY A 183 3.40 -5.21 -10.32
N CYS A 184 2.68 -4.31 -9.63
CA CYS A 184 3.26 -3.41 -8.64
C CYS A 184 3.97 -4.17 -7.51
N GLY A 185 3.35 -5.26 -7.02
CA GLY A 185 3.95 -6.12 -6.00
C GLY A 185 5.25 -6.78 -6.45
N LEU A 186 5.32 -7.24 -7.70
CA LEU A 186 6.54 -7.83 -8.26
C LEU A 186 7.66 -6.79 -8.41
N GLU A 187 7.36 -5.61 -8.95
CA GLU A 187 8.35 -4.53 -9.08
C GLU A 187 8.93 -4.11 -7.72
N ALA A 188 8.12 -4.14 -6.66
CA ALA A 188 8.57 -3.85 -5.29
C ALA A 188 9.64 -4.82 -4.76
N LEU A 189 9.69 -6.07 -5.27
CA LEU A 189 10.67 -7.06 -4.84
C LEU A 189 12.11 -6.71 -5.26
N LYS A 190 12.29 -5.74 -6.16
CA LYS A 190 13.62 -5.20 -6.52
C LYS A 190 14.19 -4.26 -5.45
N PHE A 191 13.39 -3.89 -4.45
CA PHE A 191 13.77 -2.95 -3.40
C PHE A 191 14.02 -3.68 -2.08
N LYS A 192 15.28 -3.69 -1.62
CA LYS A 192 15.69 -4.32 -0.35
C LYS A 192 14.89 -3.80 0.85
N GLU A 193 14.51 -2.54 0.82
CA GLU A 193 13.71 -1.92 1.89
C GLU A 193 12.32 -2.56 2.01
N CYS A 194 11.76 -3.07 0.91
CA CYS A 194 10.53 -3.88 0.90
C CYS A 194 10.84 -5.29 1.39
N THR A 195 11.77 -5.97 0.71
CA THR A 195 11.99 -7.41 0.89
C THR A 195 12.49 -7.79 2.28
N LYS A 196 13.17 -6.87 2.99
CA LYS A 196 13.60 -7.09 4.38
C LYS A 196 12.46 -7.20 5.39
N LEU A 197 11.24 -6.78 5.02
CA LEU A 197 10.05 -6.91 5.87
C LEU A 197 9.22 -8.15 5.52
N LEU A 198 9.53 -8.85 4.42
CA LEU A 198 8.79 -10.01 3.96
C LEU A 198 9.30 -11.31 4.59
N GLY A 199 8.57 -12.39 4.38
CA GLY A 199 8.89 -13.72 4.87
C GLY A 199 8.18 -14.10 6.16
N PRO A 200 8.50 -15.28 6.71
CA PRO A 200 7.96 -15.73 7.99
C PRO A 200 8.51 -14.87 9.14
N VAL A 201 7.74 -14.74 10.22
CA VAL A 201 8.21 -14.05 11.43
C VAL A 201 9.44 -14.74 12.04
N VAL A 202 9.50 -16.07 11.93
CA VAL A 202 10.65 -16.89 12.35
C VAL A 202 11.14 -17.67 11.14
N ASP A 203 12.40 -17.45 10.76
CA ASP A 203 13.03 -18.16 9.65
C ASP A 203 12.94 -19.68 9.81
N GLY A 204 12.60 -20.37 8.72
CA GLY A 204 12.39 -21.82 8.70
C GLY A 204 11.00 -22.28 9.15
N THR A 205 10.08 -21.37 9.49
CA THR A 205 8.68 -21.73 9.75
C THR A 205 8.07 -22.46 8.54
N VAL A 206 7.45 -23.61 8.80
CA VAL A 206 6.72 -24.39 7.79
C VAL A 206 5.23 -24.29 8.09
N VAL A 207 4.45 -23.81 7.12
CA VAL A 207 2.99 -23.72 7.22
C VAL A 207 2.36 -24.64 6.19
N PRO A 208 1.81 -25.80 6.60
CA PRO A 208 1.14 -26.72 5.68
C PRO A 208 -0.01 -26.02 4.95
N ASN A 209 -0.03 -26.13 3.62
CA ASN A 209 -1.06 -25.53 2.76
C ASN A 209 -1.20 -24.01 2.94
N GLY A 210 -0.17 -23.33 3.46
CA GLY A 210 -0.17 -21.90 3.68
C GLY A 210 -0.31 -21.10 2.39
N THR A 211 -0.66 -19.83 2.55
CA THR A 211 -0.67 -18.80 1.51
C THR A 211 0.72 -18.70 0.87
N ARG A 212 0.77 -18.74 -0.45
CA ARG A 212 1.99 -18.44 -1.21
C ARG A 212 2.04 -16.98 -1.62
N VAL A 213 3.20 -16.36 -1.42
CA VAL A 213 3.42 -14.94 -1.73
C VAL A 213 4.01 -14.83 -3.15
N PRO A 214 3.30 -14.18 -4.12
CA PRO A 214 3.76 -14.06 -5.50
C PRO A 214 5.19 -13.52 -5.62
N GLY A 215 6.00 -14.09 -6.52
CA GLY A 215 7.38 -13.67 -6.76
C GLY A 215 8.41 -14.11 -5.71
N THR A 216 8.00 -14.89 -4.70
CA THR A 216 8.85 -15.31 -3.58
C THR A 216 8.77 -16.82 -3.32
N PRO A 217 9.68 -17.40 -2.51
CA PRO A 217 9.58 -18.79 -2.06
C PRO A 217 8.66 -18.96 -0.84
N TYR A 218 8.07 -17.90 -0.33
CA TYR A 218 7.41 -17.93 0.97
C TYR A 218 6.06 -18.63 0.91
N GLN A 219 5.86 -19.52 1.88
CA GLN A 219 4.57 -20.13 2.20
C GLN A 219 4.27 -19.84 3.67
N LEU A 220 3.23 -19.03 3.91
CA LEU A 220 2.95 -18.40 5.20
C LEU A 220 1.53 -18.74 5.67
N ASP A 221 1.23 -18.50 6.94
CA ASP A 221 -0.16 -18.48 7.41
C ASP A 221 -0.92 -17.31 6.73
N PRO A 222 -2.26 -17.37 6.63
CA PRO A 222 -3.03 -16.35 5.89
C PRO A 222 -2.94 -14.94 6.50
N VAL A 223 -2.60 -14.82 7.79
CA VAL A 223 -2.43 -13.52 8.44
C VAL A 223 -1.14 -12.89 7.96
N ASN A 224 -0.01 -13.59 8.05
CA ASN A 224 1.28 -13.07 7.57
C ASN A 224 1.39 -13.03 6.04
N GLY A 225 0.71 -13.93 5.33
CA GLY A 225 0.55 -13.88 3.88
C GLY A 225 -0.15 -12.58 3.43
N ALA A 226 -1.20 -12.17 4.15
CA ALA A 226 -1.89 -10.91 3.87
C ALA A 226 -1.01 -9.67 4.08
N PHE A 227 -0.17 -9.68 5.13
CA PHE A 227 0.84 -8.64 5.33
C PHE A 227 1.81 -8.56 4.15
N ASN A 228 2.38 -9.69 3.77
CA ASN A 228 3.41 -9.77 2.73
C ASN A 228 2.89 -9.26 1.38
N ILE A 229 1.74 -9.79 0.94
CA ILE A 229 1.11 -9.38 -0.31
C ILE A 229 0.72 -7.90 -0.24
N GLY A 230 0.05 -7.46 0.83
CA GLY A 230 -0.39 -6.08 0.99
C GLY A 230 0.77 -5.07 1.06
N ALA A 231 1.89 -5.42 1.71
CA ALA A 231 3.07 -4.57 1.78
C ALA A 231 3.75 -4.44 0.41
N MET A 232 3.85 -5.54 -0.35
CA MET A 232 4.45 -5.53 -1.69
C MET A 232 3.67 -4.66 -2.66
N ILE A 233 2.36 -4.91 -2.80
CA ILE A 233 1.53 -4.25 -3.81
C ILE A 233 1.45 -2.73 -3.61
N ARG A 234 1.55 -2.29 -2.35
CA ARG A 234 1.49 -0.88 -1.95
C ARG A 234 2.85 -0.19 -1.91
N TRP A 235 3.96 -0.94 -1.98
CA TRP A 235 5.27 -0.46 -1.54
C TRP A 235 5.72 0.82 -2.26
N LEU A 236 5.62 0.78 -3.59
CA LEU A 236 6.11 1.81 -4.50
C LEU A 236 5.10 2.92 -4.78
N ASP A 237 3.93 2.88 -4.13
CA ASP A 237 2.84 3.82 -4.39
C ASP A 237 2.49 3.84 -5.89
N TYR A 238 2.47 2.66 -6.54
CA TYR A 238 2.27 2.50 -7.99
C TYR A 238 0.93 1.82 -8.32
N ASN A 239 0.23 1.35 -7.30
CA ASN A 239 -1.08 0.73 -7.41
C ASN A 239 -2.19 1.78 -7.59
N ASP A 240 -3.43 1.29 -7.68
CA ASP A 240 -4.62 2.10 -7.90
C ASP A 240 -4.81 3.24 -6.88
N CYS A 241 -5.80 4.10 -7.11
CA CYS A 241 -6.15 5.15 -6.17
C CYS A 241 -7.62 5.53 -6.22
N TRP A 242 -8.13 5.91 -5.06
CA TRP A 242 -9.45 6.51 -4.89
C TRP A 242 -9.31 7.84 -4.14
N LEU A 243 -9.68 8.93 -4.81
CA LEU A 243 -9.58 10.28 -4.29
C LEU A 243 -10.97 10.83 -3.95
N ALA A 244 -11.22 11.09 -2.67
CA ALA A 244 -12.45 11.68 -2.16
C ALA A 244 -12.19 12.57 -0.93
N ALA A 245 -13.15 12.71 0.00
CA ALA A 245 -12.91 13.41 1.28
C ALA A 245 -11.80 12.75 2.09
N GLU A 246 -11.73 11.42 2.02
CA GLU A 246 -10.53 10.64 2.32
C GLU A 246 -9.90 10.09 1.04
N TRP A 247 -8.59 9.88 1.06
CA TRP A 247 -7.88 9.22 -0.04
C TRP A 247 -7.40 7.85 0.38
N GLY A 248 -7.30 6.94 -0.56
CA GLY A 248 -6.71 5.63 -0.30
C GLY A 248 -6.47 4.84 -1.57
N HIS A 249 -6.02 3.60 -1.38
CA HIS A 249 -5.72 2.67 -2.47
C HIS A 249 -6.53 1.39 -2.21
N PRO A 250 -7.73 1.26 -2.80
CA PRO A 250 -8.58 0.11 -2.47
C PRO A 250 -8.03 -1.22 -2.98
N SER A 251 -7.10 -1.23 -3.94
CA SER A 251 -6.33 -2.44 -4.30
C SER A 251 -5.51 -3.01 -3.15
N ASP A 252 -5.22 -2.24 -2.10
CA ASP A 252 -4.50 -2.72 -0.90
C ASP A 252 -5.21 -3.94 -0.27
N ASN A 253 -6.55 -3.99 -0.33
CA ASN A 253 -7.36 -5.09 0.20
C ASN A 253 -7.07 -6.44 -0.49
N LEU A 254 -6.44 -6.43 -1.68
CA LEU A 254 -5.99 -7.65 -2.36
C LEU A 254 -5.05 -8.48 -1.48
N GLY A 255 -4.29 -7.84 -0.58
CA GLY A 255 -3.45 -8.54 0.40
C GLY A 255 -4.24 -9.57 1.20
N GLY A 256 -5.33 -9.16 1.84
CA GLY A 256 -6.19 -10.06 2.61
C GLY A 256 -7.01 -11.02 1.73
N ILE A 257 -7.54 -10.52 0.61
CA ILE A 257 -8.39 -11.32 -0.30
C ILE A 257 -7.59 -12.48 -0.90
N LEU A 258 -6.45 -12.19 -1.54
CA LEU A 258 -5.64 -13.20 -2.22
C LEU A 258 -5.04 -14.20 -1.23
N ALA A 259 -4.57 -13.71 -0.08
CA ALA A 259 -3.99 -14.58 0.95
C ALA A 259 -4.99 -15.63 1.44
N VAL A 260 -6.22 -15.20 1.75
CA VAL A 260 -7.28 -16.08 2.25
C VAL A 260 -7.79 -17.00 1.14
N ALA A 261 -8.02 -16.49 -0.07
CA ALA A 261 -8.48 -17.31 -1.19
C ALA A 261 -7.49 -18.44 -1.53
N ASP A 262 -6.19 -18.13 -1.57
CA ASP A 262 -5.13 -19.11 -1.82
C ASP A 262 -5.04 -20.16 -0.70
N TRP A 263 -4.97 -19.71 0.56
CA TRP A 263 -4.89 -20.61 1.72
C TRP A 263 -6.09 -21.56 1.83
N VAL A 264 -7.31 -21.04 1.68
CA VAL A 264 -8.54 -21.86 1.74
C VAL A 264 -8.54 -22.90 0.62
N SER A 265 -8.23 -22.48 -0.61
CA SER A 265 -8.22 -23.37 -1.78
C SER A 265 -7.18 -24.49 -1.62
N ARG A 266 -5.95 -24.16 -1.19
CA ARG A 266 -4.89 -25.15 -0.93
C ARG A 266 -5.27 -26.11 0.19
N THR A 267 -5.81 -25.59 1.28
CA THR A 267 -6.20 -26.42 2.43
C THR A 267 -7.31 -27.40 2.04
N ASN A 268 -8.32 -26.95 1.30
CA ASN A 268 -9.42 -27.79 0.87
C ASN A 268 -8.99 -28.81 -0.19
N ARG A 269 -8.08 -28.44 -1.10
CA ARG A 269 -7.48 -29.40 -2.05
C ARG A 269 -6.69 -30.50 -1.35
N ALA A 270 -6.06 -30.18 -0.21
CA ALA A 270 -5.37 -31.14 0.64
C ALA A 270 -6.30 -31.96 1.55
N GLY A 271 -7.63 -31.91 1.34
CA GLY A 271 -8.62 -32.66 2.12
C GLY A 271 -9.18 -31.92 3.35
N GLY A 272 -8.87 -30.63 3.50
CA GLY A 272 -9.51 -29.75 4.48
C GLY A 272 -10.96 -29.40 4.12
N ASN A 273 -11.65 -28.70 5.03
CA ASN A 273 -13.04 -28.28 4.84
C ASN A 273 -13.29 -26.89 5.46
N ILE A 274 -12.48 -25.91 5.07
CA ILE A 274 -12.67 -24.49 5.44
C ILE A 274 -13.68 -23.87 4.46
N ALA A 275 -14.54 -22.97 4.94
CA ALA A 275 -15.54 -22.28 4.13
C ALA A 275 -16.41 -23.25 3.28
N GLY A 276 -16.77 -24.40 3.83
CA GLY A 276 -17.59 -25.40 3.14
C GLY A 276 -16.88 -26.13 1.99
N GLY A 277 -15.54 -26.26 2.05
CA GLY A 277 -14.76 -26.99 1.05
C GLY A 277 -14.51 -26.18 -0.23
N LYS A 278 -14.65 -24.86 -0.15
CA LYS A 278 -14.52 -23.95 -1.28
C LYS A 278 -13.13 -24.02 -1.94
N ILE A 279 -13.11 -24.14 -3.27
CA ILE A 279 -11.97 -23.79 -4.11
C ILE A 279 -12.34 -22.49 -4.82
N PHE A 280 -11.60 -21.42 -4.55
CA PHE A 280 -11.89 -20.11 -5.11
C PHE A 280 -11.43 -20.02 -6.55
N THR A 281 -12.21 -19.31 -7.35
CA THR A 281 -11.82 -18.88 -8.71
C THR A 281 -11.37 -17.42 -8.69
N ILE A 282 -10.64 -16.98 -9.73
CA ILE A 282 -10.27 -15.57 -9.86
C ILE A 282 -11.49 -14.68 -9.99
N LYS A 283 -12.59 -15.13 -10.61
CA LYS A 283 -13.84 -14.37 -10.64
C LYS A 283 -14.34 -13.97 -9.25
N GLU A 284 -14.21 -14.86 -8.28
CA GLU A 284 -14.61 -14.59 -6.90
C GLU A 284 -13.63 -13.67 -6.17
N VAL A 285 -12.34 -13.71 -6.52
CA VAL A 285 -11.36 -12.71 -6.11
C VAL A 285 -11.73 -11.34 -6.68
N LEU A 286 -12.12 -11.26 -7.96
CA LEU A 286 -12.56 -10.00 -8.58
C LEU A 286 -13.83 -9.45 -7.92
N GLU A 287 -14.82 -10.29 -7.63
CA GLU A 287 -16.03 -9.88 -6.90
C GLU A 287 -15.68 -9.36 -5.50
N ALA A 288 -14.80 -10.06 -4.77
CA ALA A 288 -14.28 -9.64 -3.47
C ALA A 288 -13.55 -8.29 -3.56
N MET A 289 -12.76 -8.07 -4.60
CA MET A 289 -12.10 -6.78 -4.85
C MET A 289 -13.13 -5.67 -5.07
N ILE A 290 -14.13 -5.88 -5.92
CA ILE A 290 -15.20 -4.90 -6.20
C ILE A 290 -15.89 -4.50 -4.89
N LYS A 291 -16.26 -5.47 -4.05
CA LYS A 291 -16.92 -5.21 -2.78
C LYS A 291 -16.03 -4.48 -1.77
N ALA A 292 -14.74 -4.83 -1.71
CA ALA A 292 -13.78 -4.12 -0.85
C ALA A 292 -13.59 -2.67 -1.32
N HIS A 293 -13.48 -2.45 -2.64
CA HIS A 293 -13.39 -1.12 -3.24
C HIS A 293 -14.62 -0.29 -2.87
N GLU A 294 -15.80 -0.88 -2.97
CA GLU A 294 -17.04 -0.16 -2.69
C GLU A 294 -17.15 0.25 -1.22
N ILE A 295 -16.89 -0.64 -0.26
CA ILE A 295 -16.95 -0.30 1.18
C ILE A 295 -15.96 0.82 1.51
N GLN A 296 -14.69 0.64 1.15
CA GLN A 296 -13.65 1.61 1.42
C GLN A 296 -13.92 2.95 0.72
N GLY A 297 -14.26 2.89 -0.56
CA GLY A 297 -14.41 4.10 -1.38
C GLY A 297 -15.66 4.89 -1.06
N VAL A 298 -16.80 4.22 -0.78
CA VAL A 298 -18.04 4.91 -0.39
C VAL A 298 -17.90 5.55 0.99
N LEU A 299 -17.26 4.89 1.96
CA LEU A 299 -16.92 5.52 3.24
C LEU A 299 -16.01 6.74 3.03
N ALA A 300 -15.03 6.66 2.15
CA ALA A 300 -14.13 7.77 1.85
C ALA A 300 -14.80 8.98 1.18
N LEU A 301 -16.01 8.83 0.61
CA LEU A 301 -16.69 9.89 -0.15
C LEU A 301 -16.89 11.17 0.67
N GLU A 302 -17.45 11.04 1.87
CA GLU A 302 -17.76 12.17 2.75
C GLU A 302 -17.05 12.12 4.11
N ASN A 303 -16.39 11.00 4.45
CA ASN A 303 -15.79 10.81 5.77
C ASN A 303 -14.28 10.94 5.68
N SER A 304 -13.73 11.97 6.32
CA SER A 304 -12.31 12.29 6.29
C SER A 304 -11.63 11.94 7.63
N TYR A 305 -10.88 10.86 7.64
CA TYR A 305 -10.10 10.37 8.78
C TYR A 305 -8.81 11.19 8.95
N ASN A 306 -8.25 11.69 7.85
CA ASN A 306 -7.10 12.60 7.86
C ASN A 306 -7.40 13.92 8.61
N LYS A 307 -8.63 14.45 8.53
CA LYS A 307 -9.06 15.66 9.27
C LYS A 307 -9.21 15.45 10.78
N VAL A 308 -9.18 14.19 11.24
CA VAL A 308 -9.18 13.82 12.66
C VAL A 308 -7.85 13.18 13.10
N GLY A 309 -6.83 13.15 12.22
CA GLY A 309 -5.48 12.69 12.54
C GLY A 309 -5.21 11.19 12.36
N LEU A 310 -6.21 10.44 11.88
CA LEU A 310 -6.12 8.99 11.64
C LEU A 310 -5.67 8.67 10.20
N ASP A 311 -5.12 7.48 10.01
CA ASP A 311 -4.79 6.97 8.67
C ASP A 311 -5.94 6.27 7.97
N HIS A 312 -6.01 6.43 6.65
CA HIS A 312 -7.05 5.84 5.81
C HIS A 312 -7.03 4.32 5.82
N VAL A 313 -5.94 3.69 6.29
CA VAL A 313 -5.84 2.22 6.39
C VAL A 313 -6.85 1.62 7.38
N VAL A 314 -7.53 2.43 8.21
CA VAL A 314 -8.75 1.98 8.90
C VAL A 314 -9.80 1.45 7.91
N LEU A 315 -9.95 2.09 6.75
CA LEU A 315 -10.89 1.67 5.71
C LEU A 315 -10.45 0.36 5.04
N VAL A 316 -9.14 0.18 4.83
CA VAL A 316 -8.58 -1.10 4.34
C VAL A 316 -8.88 -2.21 5.33
N LYS A 317 -8.66 -1.97 6.63
CA LYS A 317 -8.96 -2.93 7.70
C LYS A 317 -10.44 -3.32 7.70
N VAL A 318 -11.34 -2.34 7.61
CA VAL A 318 -12.81 -2.56 7.62
C VAL A 318 -13.27 -3.31 6.37
N ALA A 319 -12.88 -2.85 5.18
CA ALA A 319 -13.27 -3.46 3.92
C ALA A 319 -12.73 -4.90 3.76
N THR A 320 -11.45 -5.11 4.09
CA THR A 320 -10.85 -6.46 4.10
C THR A 320 -11.57 -7.36 5.10
N THR A 321 -11.87 -6.87 6.31
CA THR A 321 -12.59 -7.66 7.33
C THR A 321 -13.96 -8.11 6.84
N ALA A 322 -14.72 -7.20 6.21
CA ALA A 322 -16.06 -7.50 5.72
C ALA A 322 -16.05 -8.59 4.63
N VAL A 323 -15.18 -8.42 3.63
CA VAL A 323 -15.07 -9.36 2.50
C VAL A 323 -14.49 -10.71 2.93
N VAL A 324 -13.41 -10.72 3.71
CA VAL A 324 -12.77 -11.96 4.19
C VAL A 324 -13.72 -12.75 5.10
N SER A 325 -14.60 -12.09 5.86
CA SER A 325 -15.63 -12.78 6.65
C SER A 325 -16.53 -13.65 5.76
N LYS A 326 -17.06 -13.10 4.66
CA LYS A 326 -17.88 -13.87 3.71
C LYS A 326 -17.07 -14.98 3.03
N MET A 327 -15.82 -14.70 2.63
CA MET A 327 -14.95 -15.72 2.03
C MET A 327 -14.68 -16.89 2.97
N LEU A 328 -14.62 -16.66 4.28
CA LEU A 328 -14.44 -17.72 5.28
C LEU A 328 -15.74 -18.43 5.69
N GLY A 329 -16.86 -18.12 5.03
CA GLY A 329 -18.16 -18.74 5.25
C GLY A 329 -18.87 -18.27 6.52
N LEU A 330 -18.50 -17.11 7.07
CA LEU A 330 -19.20 -16.53 8.21
C LEU A 330 -20.59 -16.05 7.77
N SER A 331 -21.57 -16.16 8.66
CA SER A 331 -22.92 -15.60 8.47
C SER A 331 -22.90 -14.07 8.42
N GLU A 332 -23.98 -13.44 7.93
CA GLU A 332 -24.14 -11.98 7.92
C GLU A 332 -23.95 -11.35 9.32
N LYS A 333 -24.52 -11.97 10.36
CA LYS A 333 -24.31 -11.54 11.74
C LYS A 333 -22.84 -11.63 12.17
N GLN A 334 -22.14 -12.71 11.81
CA GLN A 334 -20.72 -12.84 12.13
C GLN A 334 -19.85 -11.86 11.31
N THR A 335 -20.24 -11.53 10.09
CA THR A 335 -19.62 -10.44 9.32
C THR A 335 -19.81 -9.11 10.05
N ALA A 336 -21.01 -8.80 10.56
CA ALA A 336 -21.23 -7.63 11.40
C ALA A 336 -20.37 -7.66 12.67
N ASP A 337 -20.28 -8.80 13.37
CA ASP A 337 -19.39 -8.97 14.53
C ASP A 337 -17.94 -8.63 14.17
N ALA A 338 -17.42 -9.18 13.07
CA ALA A 338 -16.06 -8.92 12.61
C ALA A 338 -15.83 -7.45 12.25
N ILE A 339 -16.76 -6.81 11.55
CA ILE A 339 -16.68 -5.38 11.22
C ILE A 339 -16.62 -4.54 12.50
N THR A 340 -17.40 -4.88 13.54
CA THR A 340 -17.30 -4.15 14.82
C THR A 340 -15.94 -4.33 15.49
N GLN A 341 -15.33 -5.51 15.38
CA GLN A 341 -13.97 -5.75 15.87
C GLN A 341 -12.94 -4.90 15.10
N ALA A 342 -13.14 -4.63 13.81
CA ALA A 342 -12.27 -3.74 13.04
C ALA A 342 -12.39 -2.27 13.46
N TRP A 343 -13.58 -1.82 13.86
CA TRP A 343 -13.82 -0.45 14.33
C TRP A 343 -13.34 -0.19 15.76
N VAL A 344 -13.53 -1.15 16.67
CA VAL A 344 -13.05 -1.02 18.06
C VAL A 344 -11.53 -1.12 18.16
N ASP A 345 -10.88 -1.68 17.14
CA ASP A 345 -9.43 -1.84 17.09
C ASP A 345 -8.70 -0.49 17.17
N GLY A 346 -7.44 -0.54 17.61
CA GLY A 346 -6.57 0.64 17.56
C GLY A 346 -6.37 1.11 16.12
N GLN A 347 -6.67 2.38 15.85
CA GLN A 347 -6.45 2.97 14.53
C GLN A 347 -5.14 3.75 14.50
N SER A 348 -4.31 3.48 13.48
CA SER A 348 -3.00 4.11 13.38
C SER A 348 -3.11 5.60 13.12
N LEU A 349 -2.22 6.38 13.73
CA LEU A 349 -1.97 7.77 13.36
C LEU A 349 -1.40 7.88 11.94
N ARG A 350 -1.43 9.09 11.36
CA ARG A 350 -0.82 9.41 10.04
C ARG A 350 0.58 9.99 10.08
N THR A 351 1.23 10.06 11.24
CA THR A 351 2.50 10.78 11.41
C THR A 351 3.57 10.40 10.37
N TYR A 352 3.66 9.13 9.99
CA TYR A 352 4.63 8.61 9.01
C TYR A 352 4.40 9.04 7.54
N ARG A 353 3.32 9.79 7.26
CA ARG A 353 3.02 10.35 5.94
C ARG A 353 3.27 11.85 5.84
N HIS A 354 3.66 12.50 6.95
CA HIS A 354 3.78 13.94 7.04
C HIS A 354 5.17 14.35 7.52
N SER A 355 5.72 15.41 6.91
CA SER A 355 6.97 16.02 7.37
C SER A 355 6.87 16.47 8.83
N PRO A 356 7.94 16.36 9.63
CA PRO A 356 9.27 15.87 9.28
C PRO A 356 9.45 14.34 9.43
N ASN A 357 8.36 13.57 9.60
CA ASN A 357 8.41 12.14 9.94
C ASN A 357 8.03 11.23 8.77
N THR A 358 8.01 11.74 7.53
CA THR A 358 7.70 10.93 6.34
C THR A 358 8.67 9.75 6.26
N MET A 359 8.16 8.51 6.22
CA MET A 359 9.00 7.30 6.21
C MET A 359 8.31 6.08 5.57
N SER A 360 9.05 4.98 5.45
CA SER A 360 8.60 3.72 4.81
C SER A 360 7.37 3.06 5.42
N ARG A 361 6.94 3.42 6.64
CA ARG A 361 5.66 2.93 7.19
C ARG A 361 4.48 3.27 6.31
N LYS A 362 4.54 4.37 5.53
CA LYS A 362 3.51 4.70 4.53
C LYS A 362 3.29 3.58 3.50
N SER A 363 4.33 2.80 3.23
CA SER A 363 4.39 1.77 2.19
C SER A 363 3.90 0.40 2.67
N TRP A 364 3.88 0.13 3.98
CA TRP A 364 3.42 -1.16 4.52
C TRP A 364 2.24 -1.06 5.50
N ALA A 365 1.80 0.14 5.88
CA ALA A 365 0.66 0.32 6.78
C ALA A 365 -0.63 -0.34 6.28
N ALA A 366 -0.85 -0.41 4.96
CA ALA A 366 -2.02 -1.07 4.39
C ALA A 366 -1.91 -2.61 4.43
N GLY A 367 -0.69 -3.16 4.25
CA GLY A 367 -0.41 -4.58 4.49
C GLY A 367 -0.64 -4.97 5.96
N ASP A 368 -0.23 -4.13 6.90
CA ASP A 368 -0.52 -4.29 8.34
C ASP A 368 -2.04 -4.26 8.62
N ALA A 369 -2.78 -3.37 7.97
CA ALA A 369 -4.24 -3.35 8.07
C ALA A 369 -4.90 -4.64 7.52
N CYS A 370 -4.38 -5.20 6.41
CA CYS A 370 -4.84 -6.49 5.88
C CYS A 370 -4.54 -7.64 6.85
N GLN A 371 -3.31 -7.68 7.39
CA GLN A 371 -2.91 -8.64 8.41
C GLN A 371 -3.87 -8.61 9.60
N ARG A 372 -4.14 -7.40 10.10
CA ARG A 372 -5.06 -7.19 11.22
C ARG A 372 -6.47 -7.66 10.89
N ALA A 373 -7.00 -7.30 9.72
CA ALA A 373 -8.32 -7.72 9.27
C ALA A 373 -8.48 -9.24 9.26
N VAL A 374 -7.58 -9.97 8.59
CA VAL A 374 -7.63 -11.45 8.54
C VAL A 374 -7.56 -12.05 9.95
N ASN A 375 -6.70 -11.51 10.82
CA ASN A 375 -6.57 -11.96 12.20
C ASN A 375 -7.83 -11.70 13.05
N LEU A 376 -8.59 -10.62 12.79
CA LEU A 376 -9.85 -10.33 13.47
C LEU A 376 -10.95 -11.29 13.01
N VAL A 377 -11.07 -11.54 11.70
CA VAL A 377 -12.05 -12.48 11.16
C VAL A 377 -11.82 -13.89 11.72
N LEU A 378 -10.58 -14.35 11.81
CA LEU A 378 -10.24 -15.66 12.38
C LEU A 378 -10.59 -15.79 13.87
N LYS A 379 -10.71 -14.69 14.62
CA LYS A 379 -11.21 -14.72 16.01
C LYS A 379 -12.73 -14.86 16.05
N VAL A 380 -13.43 -14.09 15.21
CA VAL A 380 -14.90 -14.19 15.11
C VAL A 380 -15.33 -15.56 14.57
N GLN A 381 -14.57 -16.14 13.65
CA GLN A 381 -14.79 -17.51 13.18
C GLN A 381 -14.74 -18.54 14.34
N LYS A 382 -13.95 -18.28 15.38
CA LYS A 382 -13.84 -19.11 16.60
C LYS A 382 -14.91 -18.80 17.64
N GLY A 383 -15.84 -17.87 17.36
CA GLY A 383 -16.97 -17.54 18.23
C GLY A 383 -16.82 -16.24 19.02
N GLU A 384 -15.81 -15.40 18.72
CA GLU A 384 -15.72 -14.05 19.30
C GLU A 384 -16.94 -13.20 18.89
N GLY A 385 -17.52 -12.46 19.84
CA GLY A 385 -18.72 -11.65 19.63
C GLY A 385 -18.43 -10.26 19.07
N GLY A 386 -19.48 -9.55 18.65
CA GLY A 386 -19.40 -8.16 18.19
C GLY A 386 -19.86 -7.12 19.22
N LEU A 387 -19.55 -5.87 18.92
CA LEU A 387 -19.88 -4.69 19.71
C LEU A 387 -20.94 -3.86 18.97
N LYS A 388 -22.21 -4.05 19.34
CA LYS A 388 -23.34 -3.51 18.57
C LYS A 388 -23.28 -2.00 18.33
N THR A 389 -22.91 -1.22 19.35
CA THR A 389 -22.82 0.25 19.29
C THR A 389 -21.37 0.74 19.21
N VAL A 390 -20.49 0.01 18.52
CA VAL A 390 -19.06 0.35 18.44
C VAL A 390 -18.80 1.76 17.91
N LEU A 391 -19.69 2.28 17.06
CA LEU A 391 -19.61 3.64 16.53
C LEU A 391 -20.29 4.63 17.46
N SER A 392 -21.53 4.33 17.89
CA SER A 392 -22.42 5.30 18.54
C SER A 392 -22.44 5.31 20.07
N ALA A 393 -21.75 4.36 20.74
CA ALA A 393 -21.74 4.30 22.20
C ALA A 393 -21.30 5.65 22.79
N PRO A 394 -22.09 6.26 23.70
CA PRO A 394 -21.71 7.53 24.31
C PRO A 394 -20.37 7.39 25.04
N VAL A 395 -19.49 8.37 24.86
CA VAL A 395 -18.14 8.46 25.46
C VAL A 395 -17.13 7.45 24.89
N TRP A 396 -17.56 6.24 24.55
CA TRP A 396 -16.66 5.10 24.24
C TRP A 396 -16.69 4.65 22.78
N GLY A 397 -17.68 5.11 22.00
CA GLY A 397 -17.85 4.77 20.61
C GLY A 397 -16.87 5.52 19.71
N PHE A 398 -16.61 4.96 18.52
CA PHE A 398 -15.70 5.53 17.54
C PHE A 398 -16.03 7.00 17.21
N TYR A 399 -17.32 7.35 17.10
CA TYR A 399 -17.73 8.71 16.78
C TYR A 399 -17.27 9.71 17.84
N ASP A 400 -17.53 9.44 19.11
CA ASP A 400 -17.15 10.32 20.21
C ASP A 400 -15.64 10.37 20.42
N VAL A 401 -14.97 9.22 20.38
CA VAL A 401 -13.54 9.11 20.73
C VAL A 401 -12.63 9.57 19.59
N LEU A 402 -12.92 9.13 18.36
CA LEU A 402 -11.98 9.22 17.23
C LEU A 402 -12.51 10.07 16.06
N PHE A 403 -13.80 10.40 16.04
CA PHE A 403 -14.42 11.17 14.95
C PHE A 403 -14.98 12.53 15.39
N LYS A 404 -14.52 13.04 16.54
CA LYS A 404 -14.90 14.35 17.12
C LYS A 404 -16.42 14.51 17.32
N GLY A 405 -17.11 13.42 17.65
CA GLY A 405 -18.57 13.37 17.83
C GLY A 405 -19.38 13.42 16.53
N ASN A 406 -18.74 13.43 15.36
CA ASN A 406 -19.46 13.39 14.08
C ASN A 406 -19.88 11.96 13.76
N LYS A 407 -20.96 11.79 13.01
CA LYS A 407 -21.37 10.51 12.42
C LYS A 407 -20.86 10.39 10.99
N PHE A 408 -20.77 9.16 10.49
CA PHE A 408 -20.49 8.96 9.08
C PHE A 408 -21.64 9.48 8.21
N LYS A 409 -21.28 9.97 7.03
CA LYS A 409 -22.18 10.44 5.99
C LYS A 409 -21.98 9.63 4.72
N PHE A 410 -23.07 9.45 3.99
CA PHE A 410 -23.12 8.64 2.78
C PHE A 410 -23.92 9.41 1.72
N GLN A 411 -23.26 9.77 0.63
CA GLN A 411 -23.94 10.39 -0.52
C GLN A 411 -24.58 9.35 -1.46
N ARG A 412 -24.38 8.05 -1.19
CA ARG A 412 -24.90 6.93 -1.98
C ARG A 412 -24.86 5.60 -1.21
N PRO A 413 -25.69 4.61 -1.57
CA PRO A 413 -25.55 3.24 -1.07
C PRO A 413 -24.35 2.53 -1.74
N TYR A 414 -23.98 1.37 -1.19
CA TYR A 414 -22.98 0.49 -1.78
C TYR A 414 -23.50 -0.19 -3.06
N GLY A 415 -22.70 -0.18 -4.13
CA GLY A 415 -22.94 -0.91 -5.38
C GLY A 415 -21.63 -1.41 -6.00
N SER A 416 -21.24 -0.85 -7.15
CA SER A 416 -19.96 -1.10 -7.84
C SER A 416 -19.29 0.18 -8.34
N TYR A 417 -19.74 1.34 -7.86
CA TYR A 417 -19.33 2.64 -8.34
C TYR A 417 -17.82 2.87 -8.22
N VAL A 418 -17.21 2.45 -7.10
CA VAL A 418 -15.81 2.75 -6.84
C VAL A 418 -14.93 2.01 -7.84
N MET A 419 -15.17 0.71 -8.08
CA MET A 419 -14.38 -0.04 -9.06
C MET A 419 -14.53 0.54 -10.48
N GLU A 420 -15.73 0.94 -10.87
CA GLU A 420 -15.98 1.53 -12.19
C GLU A 420 -15.27 2.88 -12.41
N ASN A 421 -14.90 3.56 -11.32
CA ASN A 421 -14.34 4.91 -11.34
C ASN A 421 -12.93 5.00 -10.73
N VAL A 422 -12.36 3.86 -10.30
CA VAL A 422 -11.05 3.78 -9.63
C VAL A 422 -9.96 4.31 -10.54
N LEU A 423 -8.93 4.96 -10.02
CA LEU A 423 -7.87 5.57 -10.81
C LEU A 423 -6.65 4.64 -10.89
N PHE A 424 -5.96 4.63 -12.04
CA PHE A 424 -4.71 3.86 -12.23
C PHE A 424 -3.51 4.79 -12.26
N LYS A 425 -2.38 4.38 -11.66
CA LYS A 425 -1.08 5.01 -11.90
C LYS A 425 -0.39 4.28 -13.04
N VAL A 426 -0.61 4.75 -14.25
CA VAL A 426 -0.18 4.06 -15.47
C VAL A 426 1.28 4.39 -15.80
N SER A 427 1.58 5.69 -15.86
CA SER A 427 2.85 6.17 -16.41
C SER A 427 3.94 6.32 -15.34
N TYR A 428 3.60 6.79 -14.14
CA TYR A 428 4.60 7.27 -13.19
C TYR A 428 4.43 6.74 -11.74
N PRO A 429 5.55 6.42 -11.03
CA PRO A 429 5.62 5.96 -9.64
C PRO A 429 5.38 7.08 -8.62
N ALA A 430 4.35 7.87 -8.83
CA ALA A 430 4.21 9.18 -8.20
C ALA A 430 2.95 9.26 -7.33
N GLU A 431 3.01 10.08 -6.28
CA GLU A 431 1.81 10.49 -5.54
C GLU A 431 0.75 11.04 -6.51
N PHE A 432 -0.51 10.64 -6.32
CA PHE A 432 -1.52 10.75 -7.38
C PHE A 432 -1.82 12.19 -7.79
N HIS A 433 -1.75 13.15 -6.87
CA HIS A 433 -2.05 14.57 -7.13
C HIS A 433 -1.01 15.24 -8.06
N SER A 434 0.12 14.58 -8.33
CA SER A 434 1.16 15.06 -9.25
C SER A 434 1.09 14.48 -10.66
N GLN A 435 0.26 13.46 -10.90
CA GLN A 435 0.28 12.69 -12.16
C GLN A 435 0.13 13.58 -13.40
N THR A 436 -0.81 14.52 -13.38
CA THR A 436 -1.04 15.48 -14.47
C THR A 436 0.02 16.57 -14.55
N ALA A 437 0.66 16.94 -13.44
CA ALA A 437 1.79 17.86 -13.45
C ALA A 437 3.00 17.23 -14.15
N ILE A 438 3.23 15.93 -13.93
CA ILE A 438 4.31 15.18 -14.59
C ILE A 438 4.01 15.04 -16.09
N GLU A 439 2.77 14.74 -16.47
CA GLU A 439 2.36 14.67 -17.88
C GLU A 439 2.54 16.05 -18.57
N ALA A 440 2.14 17.14 -17.92
CA ALA A 440 2.39 18.50 -18.41
C ALA A 440 3.90 18.80 -18.54
N ALA A 441 4.71 18.33 -17.59
CA ALA A 441 6.16 18.49 -17.62
C ALA A 441 6.81 17.72 -18.77
N GLU A 442 6.31 16.53 -19.11
CA GLU A 442 6.78 15.75 -20.26
C GLU A 442 6.50 16.50 -21.58
N ILE A 443 5.29 17.06 -21.72
CA ILE A 443 4.92 17.90 -22.88
C ILE A 443 5.85 19.10 -22.98
N ILE A 444 6.12 19.78 -21.87
CA ILE A 444 7.04 20.92 -21.82
C ILE A 444 8.48 20.51 -22.16
N ASN A 445 8.96 19.37 -21.66
CA ASN A 445 10.29 18.86 -21.99
C ASN A 445 10.45 18.71 -23.52
N LYS A 446 9.45 18.12 -24.19
CA LYS A 446 9.43 17.99 -25.66
C LYS A 446 9.40 19.37 -26.36
N LYS A 447 8.64 20.34 -25.85
CA LYS A 447 8.63 21.72 -26.36
C LYS A 447 9.99 22.40 -26.22
N LEU A 448 10.66 22.26 -25.08
CA LEU A 448 12.01 22.82 -24.85
C LEU A 448 13.01 22.24 -25.84
N ALA A 449 13.00 20.91 -26.02
CA ALA A 449 13.88 20.23 -26.98
C ALA A 449 13.67 20.73 -28.41
N ALA A 450 12.42 20.94 -28.84
CA ALA A 450 12.10 21.49 -30.15
C ALA A 450 12.63 22.93 -30.36
N LEU A 451 12.82 23.69 -29.29
CA LEU A 451 13.41 25.03 -29.29
C LEU A 451 14.95 25.01 -29.15
N GLY A 452 15.58 23.83 -29.08
CA GLY A 452 17.00 23.70 -28.77
C GLY A 452 17.36 24.13 -27.34
N LYS A 453 16.38 24.09 -26.43
CA LYS A 453 16.50 24.44 -25.01
C LYS A 453 16.40 23.20 -24.12
N SER A 454 16.73 23.37 -22.85
CA SER A 454 16.73 22.31 -21.83
C SER A 454 16.25 22.85 -20.48
N ALA A 455 16.19 21.99 -19.47
CA ALA A 455 15.91 22.39 -18.09
C ALA A 455 16.86 23.48 -17.54
N LYS A 456 18.08 23.60 -18.09
CA LYS A 456 19.05 24.65 -17.71
C LYS A 456 18.61 26.06 -18.12
N ASP A 457 17.75 26.15 -19.13
CA ASP A 457 17.27 27.41 -19.69
C ASP A 457 16.03 27.94 -18.96
N ILE A 458 15.45 27.14 -18.06
CA ILE A 458 14.28 27.51 -17.26
C ILE A 458 14.71 28.50 -16.18
N LYS A 459 14.00 29.63 -16.08
CA LYS A 459 14.11 30.61 -14.99
C LYS A 459 13.20 30.25 -13.82
N GLU A 460 11.94 29.91 -14.08
CA GLU A 460 10.97 29.50 -13.05
C GLU A 460 9.81 28.70 -13.66
N VAL A 461 9.11 27.96 -12.80
CA VAL A 461 7.89 27.23 -13.16
C VAL A 461 6.79 27.58 -12.16
N THR A 462 5.60 27.90 -12.66
CA THR A 462 4.39 28.01 -11.85
C THR A 462 3.51 26.79 -12.11
N ASN A 463 3.22 26.01 -11.06
CA ASN A 463 2.23 24.95 -11.08
C ASN A 463 0.91 25.46 -10.49
N ARG A 464 -0.06 25.78 -11.34
CA ARG A 464 -1.43 26.06 -10.93
C ARG A 464 -2.15 24.73 -10.72
N THR A 465 -2.59 24.47 -9.49
CA THR A 465 -3.03 23.16 -9.00
C THR A 465 -4.23 23.29 -8.05
N HIS A 466 -4.66 22.21 -7.40
CA HIS A 466 -5.78 22.19 -6.44
C HIS A 466 -5.31 22.09 -4.97
N GLU A 467 -6.20 22.40 -4.02
CA GLU A 467 -5.93 22.41 -2.56
C GLU A 467 -5.20 21.17 -2.07
N ALA A 468 -5.68 19.99 -2.49
CA ALA A 468 -5.11 18.72 -2.07
C ALA A 468 -3.63 18.60 -2.48
N CYS A 469 -3.23 18.98 -3.70
CA CYS A 469 -1.83 18.92 -4.13
C CYS A 469 -0.94 19.77 -3.21
N ILE A 470 -1.39 20.99 -2.89
CA ILE A 470 -0.66 21.91 -2.01
C ILE A 470 -0.52 21.34 -0.60
N ARG A 471 -1.61 20.84 -0.02
CA ARG A 471 -1.60 20.33 1.35
C ARG A 471 -0.71 19.10 1.54
N ILE A 472 -0.52 18.28 0.50
CA ILE A 472 0.12 16.95 0.62
C ILE A 472 1.55 16.95 0.14
N ILE A 473 1.77 17.49 -1.06
CA ILE A 473 2.97 17.25 -1.84
C ILE A 473 3.68 18.53 -2.27
N ASP A 474 3.22 19.71 -1.84
CA ASP A 474 4.03 20.90 -1.90
C ASP A 474 5.10 20.88 -0.80
N LYS A 475 6.36 20.75 -1.22
CA LYS A 475 7.53 20.70 -0.35
C LYS A 475 8.63 21.66 -0.82
N GLN A 476 8.29 22.78 -1.46
CA GLN A 476 9.25 23.69 -2.12
C GLN A 476 10.49 24.01 -1.26
N PHE A 477 10.30 24.25 0.04
CA PHE A 477 11.37 24.66 0.96
C PHE A 477 11.85 23.57 1.92
N LYS A 478 11.44 22.31 1.71
CA LYS A 478 11.86 21.19 2.55
C LYS A 478 13.04 20.45 1.93
N ALA A 479 13.84 19.82 2.78
CA ALA A 479 14.89 18.90 2.35
C ALA A 479 14.28 17.61 1.80
N MET A 480 14.98 16.99 0.85
CA MET A 480 14.59 15.72 0.22
C MET A 480 15.46 14.61 0.80
N ASP A 481 15.17 14.23 2.06
CA ASP A 481 16.09 13.42 2.88
C ASP A 481 16.02 11.91 2.60
N ASN A 482 14.92 11.44 2.00
CA ASN A 482 14.70 10.02 1.73
C ASN A 482 13.76 9.82 0.53
N PHE A 483 13.63 8.56 0.10
CA PHE A 483 12.73 8.13 -0.98
C PHE A 483 11.30 8.69 -0.82
N ALA A 484 10.73 8.54 0.37
CA ALA A 484 9.36 8.94 0.65
C ALA A 484 9.18 10.45 0.66
N ASP A 485 10.25 11.24 0.85
CA ASP A 485 10.15 12.68 0.70
C ASP A 485 10.07 13.11 -0.76
N ARG A 486 10.83 12.45 -1.64
CA ARG A 486 10.89 12.72 -3.08
C ARG A 486 9.63 12.26 -3.81
N ASP A 487 9.10 11.08 -3.47
CA ASP A 487 7.84 10.57 -4.07
C ASP A 487 6.59 11.38 -3.67
N HIS A 488 6.69 12.16 -2.58
CA HIS A 488 5.65 13.08 -2.08
C HIS A 488 6.05 14.56 -2.26
N CYS A 489 6.76 14.90 -3.33
CA CYS A 489 7.16 16.27 -3.66
C CYS A 489 6.85 16.57 -5.13
N VAL A 490 5.79 17.35 -5.40
CA VAL A 490 5.39 17.69 -6.78
C VAL A 490 6.50 18.43 -7.51
N GLN A 491 7.25 19.29 -6.81
CA GLN A 491 8.40 19.99 -7.39
C GLN A 491 9.49 19.01 -7.82
N TYR A 492 9.80 18.00 -7.00
CA TYR A 492 10.79 17.01 -7.33
C TYR A 492 10.38 16.20 -8.58
N MET A 493 9.13 15.75 -8.63
CA MET A 493 8.62 14.94 -9.73
C MET A 493 8.55 15.71 -11.05
N VAL A 494 8.08 16.95 -11.02
CA VAL A 494 8.07 17.86 -12.19
C VAL A 494 9.51 18.17 -12.64
N ALA A 495 10.42 18.50 -11.71
CA ALA A 495 11.81 18.77 -12.04
C ALA A 495 12.51 17.54 -12.63
N THR A 496 12.25 16.34 -12.12
CA THR A 496 12.80 15.08 -12.66
C THR A 496 12.39 14.89 -14.10
N MET A 497 11.10 15.07 -14.41
CA MET A 497 10.60 14.95 -15.78
C MET A 497 11.21 16.01 -16.71
N LEU A 498 11.30 17.26 -16.26
CA LEU A 498 11.91 18.34 -17.07
C LEU A 498 13.40 18.11 -17.34
N VAL A 499 14.15 17.53 -16.40
CA VAL A 499 15.60 17.32 -16.52
C VAL A 499 15.92 16.04 -17.30
N PHE A 500 15.23 14.95 -17.01
CA PHE A 500 15.61 13.61 -17.50
C PHE A 500 14.64 13.02 -18.52
N ASN A 501 13.48 13.66 -18.75
CA ASN A 501 12.39 13.14 -19.60
C ASN A 501 11.99 11.70 -19.25
N ARG A 502 12.02 11.39 -17.94
CA ARG A 502 11.59 10.13 -17.35
C ARG A 502 11.24 10.36 -15.88
N LEU A 503 10.43 9.46 -15.32
CA LEU A 503 10.24 9.35 -13.88
C LEU A 503 9.99 7.88 -13.52
N THR A 504 10.96 7.25 -12.88
CA THR A 504 10.95 5.84 -12.47
C THR A 504 11.17 5.73 -10.96
N ALA A 505 10.87 4.56 -10.38
CA ALA A 505 11.00 4.39 -8.93
C ALA A 505 12.45 4.56 -8.46
N ASN A 506 13.43 4.24 -9.32
CA ASN A 506 14.85 4.42 -9.02
C ASN A 506 15.26 5.89 -8.91
N ASP A 507 14.54 6.82 -9.56
CA ASP A 507 14.85 8.25 -9.47
C ASP A 507 14.60 8.81 -8.05
N TYR A 508 13.90 8.09 -7.17
CA TYR A 508 13.71 8.50 -5.77
C TYR A 508 14.76 7.97 -4.80
N ALA A 509 15.60 7.01 -5.20
CA ALA A 509 16.63 6.46 -4.30
C ALA A 509 17.72 7.50 -3.99
N ASP A 510 18.23 7.55 -2.75
CA ASP A 510 19.14 8.60 -2.26
C ASP A 510 20.40 8.79 -3.12
N GLY A 511 20.95 7.69 -3.65
CA GLY A 511 22.15 7.70 -4.50
C GLY A 511 21.88 7.78 -6.01
N SER A 512 20.62 7.94 -6.42
CA SER A 512 20.27 7.98 -7.83
C SER A 512 20.80 9.24 -8.53
N GLU A 513 20.92 9.17 -9.86
CA GLU A 513 21.29 10.31 -10.70
C GLU A 513 20.35 11.50 -10.47
N ALA A 514 19.05 11.24 -10.31
CA ALA A 514 18.07 12.28 -10.05
C ALA A 514 18.19 12.88 -8.64
N ALA A 515 18.32 12.04 -7.60
CA ALA A 515 18.42 12.52 -6.21
C ALA A 515 19.71 13.32 -5.93
N THR A 516 20.78 13.05 -6.69
CA THR A 516 22.08 13.73 -6.53
C THR A 516 22.31 14.86 -7.55
N SER A 517 21.38 15.11 -8.47
CA SER A 517 21.52 16.11 -9.53
C SER A 517 21.43 17.55 -9.00
N PRO A 518 22.50 18.36 -9.13
CA PRO A 518 22.46 19.77 -8.74
C PRO A 518 21.46 20.59 -9.57
N LEU A 519 21.28 20.23 -10.84
CA LEU A 519 20.33 20.92 -11.73
C LEU A 519 18.88 20.66 -11.30
N LEU A 520 18.55 19.42 -10.93
CA LEU A 520 17.22 19.08 -10.44
C LEU A 520 16.95 19.79 -9.10
N GLU A 521 17.90 19.73 -8.18
CA GLU A 521 17.80 20.37 -6.87
C GLU A 521 17.65 21.90 -6.95
N ASP A 522 18.33 22.54 -7.90
CA ASP A 522 18.13 23.97 -8.20
C ASP A 522 16.75 24.22 -8.81
N LEU A 523 16.38 23.47 -9.85
CA LEU A 523 15.11 23.67 -10.55
C LEU A 523 13.92 23.46 -9.62
N ARG A 524 13.90 22.43 -8.78
CA ARG A 524 12.76 22.15 -7.89
C ARG A 524 12.45 23.33 -6.96
N LYS A 525 13.47 24.09 -6.53
CA LYS A 525 13.30 25.26 -5.64
C LYS A 525 12.62 26.43 -6.35
N ARG A 526 12.68 26.44 -7.69
CA ARG A 526 12.09 27.45 -8.58
C ARG A 526 10.72 27.02 -9.14
N ILE A 527 10.16 25.91 -8.65
CA ILE A 527 8.79 25.47 -8.94
C ILE A 527 7.90 25.89 -7.77
N ARG A 528 6.98 26.83 -8.01
CA ARG A 528 5.98 27.26 -7.02
C ARG A 528 4.61 26.67 -7.33
N CYS A 529 3.86 26.26 -6.31
CA CYS A 529 2.48 25.82 -6.46
C CYS A 529 1.51 26.96 -6.11
N VAL A 530 0.43 27.09 -6.88
CA VAL A 530 -0.63 28.08 -6.67
C VAL A 530 -1.97 27.38 -6.76
N GLU A 531 -2.86 27.61 -5.80
CA GLU A 531 -4.20 27.03 -5.86
C GLU A 531 -5.05 27.73 -6.93
N ASP A 532 -5.75 26.93 -7.73
CA ASP A 532 -6.88 27.35 -8.53
C ASP A 532 -8.19 26.83 -7.90
N PRO A 533 -9.09 27.72 -7.44
CA PRO A 533 -10.37 27.32 -6.84
C PRO A 533 -11.25 26.46 -7.75
N LYS A 534 -11.17 26.64 -9.07
CA LYS A 534 -11.91 25.84 -10.04
C LYS A 534 -11.37 24.40 -10.11
N PHE A 535 -10.06 24.24 -10.03
CA PHE A 535 -9.41 22.93 -9.95
C PHE A 535 -9.78 22.20 -8.65
N THR A 536 -9.81 22.92 -7.52
CA THR A 536 -10.30 22.38 -6.24
C THR A 536 -11.78 21.97 -6.32
N LEU A 537 -12.63 22.76 -6.97
CA LEU A 537 -14.05 22.42 -7.16
C LEU A 537 -14.22 21.14 -8.00
N ASP A 538 -13.54 21.06 -9.14
CA ASP A 538 -13.64 19.93 -10.08
C ASP A 538 -13.05 18.63 -9.50
N TYR A 539 -12.07 18.74 -8.59
CA TYR A 539 -11.53 17.62 -7.81
C TYR A 539 -12.60 16.94 -6.93
N HIS A 540 -13.52 17.73 -6.35
CA HIS A 540 -14.59 17.22 -5.49
C HIS A 540 -15.88 16.87 -6.22
N ASP A 541 -16.11 17.43 -7.41
CA ASP A 541 -17.29 17.18 -8.24
C ASP A 541 -17.40 15.70 -8.63
N PRO A 542 -18.41 14.94 -8.14
CA PRO A 542 -18.56 13.52 -8.44
C PRO A 542 -18.72 13.18 -9.93
N SER A 543 -19.16 14.14 -10.76
CA SER A 543 -19.29 13.96 -12.20
C SER A 543 -17.94 14.02 -12.93
N LYS A 544 -16.97 14.72 -12.33
CA LYS A 544 -15.63 14.97 -12.89
C LYS A 544 -14.56 14.13 -12.21
N ARG A 545 -14.27 14.44 -10.93
CA ARG A 545 -13.16 13.88 -10.14
C ARG A 545 -11.79 13.97 -10.84
N THR A 546 -11.59 15.04 -11.60
CA THR A 546 -10.33 15.31 -12.29
C THR A 546 -9.26 15.75 -11.29
N ILE A 547 -7.98 15.64 -11.68
CA ILE A 547 -6.83 15.99 -10.84
C ILE A 547 -5.98 16.97 -11.63
N PRO A 548 -6.47 18.20 -11.85
CA PRO A 548 -5.86 19.10 -12.81
C PRO A 548 -4.57 19.74 -12.27
N ASN A 549 -3.56 19.80 -13.12
CA ASN A 549 -2.39 20.66 -12.94
C ASN A 549 -2.12 21.43 -14.24
N ALA A 550 -1.59 22.63 -14.09
CA ALA A 550 -1.23 23.51 -15.20
C ALA A 550 0.15 24.11 -14.98
N LEU A 551 1.05 23.90 -15.93
CA LEU A 551 2.43 24.36 -15.83
C LEU A 551 2.69 25.53 -16.78
N THR A 552 3.12 26.66 -16.20
CA THR A 552 3.66 27.82 -16.93
C THR A 552 5.16 27.90 -16.70
N VAL A 553 5.94 27.99 -17.78
CA VAL A 553 7.42 28.02 -17.74
C VAL A 553 7.94 29.32 -18.31
N THR A 554 8.75 30.02 -17.51
CA THR A 554 9.49 31.21 -17.92
C THR A 554 10.96 30.83 -18.12
N LEU A 555 11.56 31.21 -19.25
CA LEU A 555 12.97 30.97 -19.59
C LEU A 555 13.87 32.13 -19.14
N ASN A 556 15.18 31.87 -19.11
CA ASN A 556 16.20 32.85 -18.72
C ASN A 556 16.29 34.06 -19.67
N ASP A 557 15.89 33.90 -20.94
CA ASP A 557 15.83 34.98 -21.93
C ASP A 557 14.52 35.81 -21.84
N GLY A 558 13.65 35.50 -20.89
CA GLY A 558 12.37 36.17 -20.68
C GLY A 558 11.20 35.59 -21.46
N THR A 559 11.44 34.60 -22.33
CA THR A 559 10.36 33.88 -23.04
C THR A 559 9.46 33.15 -22.05
N VAL A 560 8.15 33.27 -22.21
CA VAL A 560 7.16 32.48 -21.47
C VAL A 560 6.51 31.51 -22.44
N LEU A 561 6.54 30.21 -22.11
CA LEU A 561 5.88 29.18 -22.91
C LEU A 561 4.37 29.17 -22.62
N ASP A 562 3.57 28.82 -23.62
CA ASP A 562 2.12 28.58 -23.44
C ASP A 562 1.87 27.58 -22.29
N GLU A 563 0.95 27.94 -21.40
CA GLU A 563 0.56 27.09 -20.27
C GLU A 563 0.06 25.73 -20.77
N VAL A 564 0.61 24.66 -20.19
CA VAL A 564 0.17 23.29 -20.47
C VAL A 564 -0.74 22.84 -19.34
N VAL A 565 -2.02 22.63 -19.66
CA VAL A 565 -3.03 22.15 -18.72
C VAL A 565 -3.35 20.69 -19.00
N VAL A 566 -3.30 19.85 -17.97
CA VAL A 566 -3.76 18.46 -18.03
C VAL A 566 -4.78 18.26 -16.93
N GLU A 567 -6.05 18.04 -17.29
CA GLU A 567 -7.14 17.92 -16.32
C GLU A 567 -7.28 16.51 -15.75
N ALA A 568 -7.27 15.51 -16.63
CA ALA A 568 -7.46 14.11 -16.27
C ALA A 568 -6.17 13.33 -16.58
N PRO A 569 -5.55 12.68 -15.57
CA PRO A 569 -4.39 11.84 -15.81
C PRO A 569 -4.79 10.66 -16.70
N LEU A 570 -3.83 10.06 -17.40
CA LEU A 570 -4.06 8.89 -18.27
C LEU A 570 -4.90 7.81 -17.58
N GLY A 571 -4.59 7.48 -16.33
CA GLY A 571 -5.33 6.49 -15.56
C GLY A 571 -6.69 6.93 -15.01
N HIS A 572 -7.26 8.05 -15.44
CA HIS A 572 -8.62 8.48 -15.09
C HIS A 572 -9.70 7.75 -15.92
N ARG A 573 -10.93 7.63 -15.39
CA ARG A 573 -12.04 6.92 -16.07
C ARG A 573 -12.33 7.47 -17.48
N LEU A 574 -12.11 8.77 -17.67
CA LEU A 574 -12.37 9.48 -18.92
C LEU A 574 -11.37 9.11 -20.04
N ARG A 575 -10.23 8.53 -19.68
CA ARG A 575 -9.15 8.12 -20.60
C ARG A 575 -8.92 6.61 -20.56
N ARG A 576 -9.91 5.81 -20.13
CA ARG A 576 -9.78 4.35 -19.93
C ARG A 576 -9.30 3.62 -21.18
N ASP A 577 -9.82 3.94 -22.34
CA ASP A 577 -9.45 3.25 -23.58
C ASP A 577 -8.00 3.54 -23.98
N GLU A 578 -7.51 4.75 -23.72
CA GLU A 578 -6.11 5.12 -23.89
C GLU A 578 -5.20 4.44 -22.84
N ALA A 579 -5.70 4.30 -21.60
CA ALA A 579 -4.95 3.74 -20.49
C ALA A 579 -4.80 2.21 -20.53
N LYS A 580 -5.79 1.48 -21.07
CA LYS A 580 -5.83 0.01 -21.10
C LYS A 580 -4.55 -0.63 -21.66
N PRO A 581 -4.06 -0.27 -22.87
CA PRO A 581 -2.82 -0.85 -23.39
C PRO A 581 -1.61 -0.52 -22.51
N GLU A 582 -1.53 0.71 -21.99
CA GLU A 582 -0.43 1.17 -21.15
C GLU A 582 -0.39 0.48 -19.77
N ILE A 583 -1.56 0.12 -19.20
CA ILE A 583 -1.66 -0.70 -17.98
C ILE A 583 -1.09 -2.10 -18.24
N LEU A 584 -1.38 -2.69 -19.41
CA LEU A 584 -0.87 -4.01 -19.78
C LEU A 584 0.63 -3.97 -20.07
N ASP A 585 1.12 -2.91 -20.71
CA ASP A 585 2.56 -2.72 -20.93
C ASP A 585 3.32 -2.49 -19.63
N LYS A 586 2.75 -1.73 -18.69
CA LYS A 586 3.23 -1.62 -17.32
C LYS A 586 3.31 -3.00 -16.64
N TYR A 587 2.22 -3.77 -16.69
CA TYR A 587 2.18 -5.12 -16.13
C TYR A 587 3.31 -5.98 -16.71
N LYS A 588 3.45 -6.01 -18.04
CA LYS A 588 4.51 -6.72 -18.75
C LYS A 588 5.90 -6.29 -18.27
N ARG A 589 6.18 -4.99 -18.19
CA ARG A 589 7.46 -4.44 -17.71
C ARG A 589 7.79 -4.92 -16.29
N HIS A 590 6.81 -4.93 -15.40
CA HIS A 590 7.02 -5.36 -14.01
C HIS A 590 7.27 -6.87 -13.88
N LEU A 591 6.78 -7.69 -14.82
CA LEU A 591 7.01 -9.14 -14.82
C LEU A 591 8.41 -9.53 -15.34
N GLN A 592 9.00 -8.73 -16.24
CA GLN A 592 10.23 -9.08 -16.98
C GLN A 592 11.42 -9.44 -16.10
N ALA A 593 11.56 -8.80 -14.93
CA ALA A 593 12.67 -9.08 -14.03
C ALA A 593 12.54 -10.42 -13.27
N HIS A 594 11.34 -11.02 -13.25
CA HIS A 594 10.99 -12.15 -12.38
C HIS A 594 10.80 -13.46 -13.12
N PHE A 595 10.43 -13.40 -14.40
CA PHE A 595 10.01 -14.55 -15.20
C PHE A 595 10.74 -14.60 -16.54
N ASP A 596 10.94 -15.81 -17.06
CA ASP A 596 11.39 -15.98 -18.44
C ASP A 596 10.30 -15.56 -19.45
N GLN A 597 10.66 -15.47 -20.72
CA GLN A 597 9.74 -15.03 -21.78
C GLN A 597 8.52 -15.94 -21.94
N ALA A 598 8.66 -17.26 -21.70
CA ALA A 598 7.55 -18.20 -21.84
C ALA A 598 6.50 -17.97 -20.76
N ARG A 599 6.91 -17.89 -19.49
CA ARG A 599 6.02 -17.60 -18.36
C ARG A 599 5.45 -16.18 -18.44
N LEU A 600 6.23 -15.21 -18.89
CA LEU A 600 5.73 -13.85 -19.10
C LEU A 600 4.61 -13.82 -20.15
N GLN A 601 4.78 -14.51 -21.29
CA GLN A 601 3.77 -14.59 -22.33
C GLN A 601 2.51 -15.30 -21.83
N GLU A 602 2.66 -16.42 -21.11
CA GLU A 602 1.56 -17.15 -20.46
C GLU A 602 0.72 -16.23 -19.55
N LEU A 603 1.36 -15.45 -18.68
CA LEU A 603 0.68 -14.55 -17.75
C LEU A 603 -0.02 -13.38 -18.47
N VAL A 604 0.60 -12.82 -19.51
CA VAL A 604 0.01 -11.73 -20.29
C VAL A 604 -1.19 -12.22 -21.11
N ASP A 605 -1.08 -13.39 -21.75
CA ASP A 605 -2.18 -13.97 -22.54
C ASP A 605 -3.36 -14.33 -21.65
N LEU A 606 -3.10 -14.97 -20.51
CA LEU A 606 -4.12 -15.27 -19.51
C LEU A 606 -4.78 -13.97 -19.00
N GLY A 607 -4.00 -12.95 -18.67
CA GLY A 607 -4.51 -11.65 -18.23
C GLY A 607 -5.41 -10.97 -19.26
N ASN A 608 -5.15 -11.16 -20.55
CA ASN A 608 -5.95 -10.61 -21.66
C ASN A 608 -7.22 -11.42 -21.93
N ASN A 609 -7.26 -12.70 -21.58
CA ASN A 609 -8.42 -13.57 -21.77
C ASN A 609 -9.34 -13.54 -20.52
N LYS A 610 -10.31 -12.62 -20.50
CA LYS A 610 -11.27 -12.45 -19.38
C LYS A 610 -11.90 -13.77 -18.93
N ALA A 611 -12.43 -14.56 -19.86
CA ALA A 611 -13.18 -15.77 -19.53
C ALA A 611 -12.28 -16.86 -18.93
N GLU A 612 -11.07 -17.04 -19.48
CA GLU A 612 -10.10 -18.01 -19.00
C GLU A 612 -9.53 -17.61 -17.64
N LEU A 613 -9.18 -16.33 -17.47
CA LEU A 613 -8.72 -15.80 -16.19
C LEU A 613 -9.78 -15.97 -15.11
N GLU A 614 -11.02 -15.54 -15.36
CA GLU A 614 -12.12 -15.64 -14.38
C GLU A 614 -12.36 -17.08 -13.90
N ALA A 615 -12.22 -18.06 -14.79
CA ALA A 615 -12.40 -19.48 -14.47
C ALA A 615 -11.22 -20.12 -13.73
N TYR A 616 -10.06 -19.46 -13.69
CA TYR A 616 -8.85 -20.03 -13.11
C TYR A 616 -8.99 -20.23 -11.59
N GLU A 617 -8.59 -21.40 -11.08
CA GLU A 617 -8.57 -21.67 -9.64
C GLU A 617 -7.41 -20.89 -8.99
N VAL A 618 -7.70 -20.21 -7.88
CA VAL A 618 -6.78 -19.22 -7.27
C VAL A 618 -5.43 -19.83 -6.91
N ASP A 619 -5.40 -21.02 -6.31
CA ASP A 619 -4.15 -21.66 -5.88
C ASP A 619 -3.23 -21.98 -7.06
N LYS A 620 -3.82 -22.45 -8.16
CA LYS A 620 -3.09 -22.68 -9.42
C LYS A 620 -2.63 -21.38 -10.06
N TYR A 621 -3.45 -20.32 -10.02
CA TYR A 621 -3.07 -19.02 -10.53
C TYR A 621 -1.89 -18.43 -9.76
N VAL A 622 -1.92 -18.50 -8.43
CA VAL A 622 -0.82 -18.05 -7.57
C VAL A 622 0.45 -18.86 -7.83
N ASP A 623 0.34 -20.18 -8.06
CA ASP A 623 1.49 -21.02 -8.42
C ASP A 623 2.18 -20.58 -9.73
N LEU A 624 1.51 -19.83 -10.62
CA LEU A 624 2.17 -19.24 -11.79
C LEU A 624 3.22 -18.18 -11.42
N TYR A 625 3.10 -17.56 -10.24
CA TYR A 625 3.97 -16.48 -9.78
C TYR A 625 5.04 -16.93 -8.78
N VAL A 626 4.98 -18.16 -8.26
CA VAL A 626 5.90 -18.64 -7.22
C VAL A 626 7.32 -18.74 -7.76
N ARG A 627 8.31 -18.37 -6.95
CA ARG A 627 9.74 -18.43 -7.29
C ARG A 627 10.53 -19.09 -6.17
N ASP A 628 11.59 -19.81 -6.49
CA ASP A 628 12.46 -20.42 -5.46
C ASP A 628 13.30 -19.39 -4.69
N LYS A 629 13.47 -18.19 -5.26
CA LYS A 629 14.24 -17.08 -4.70
C LYS A 629 13.61 -15.76 -5.12
N ILE A 630 13.74 -14.76 -4.27
CA ILE A 630 13.43 -13.37 -4.62
C ILE A 630 14.50 -12.87 -5.61
N VAL A 631 14.09 -12.08 -6.59
CA VAL A 631 15.01 -11.44 -7.54
C VAL A 631 16.02 -10.58 -6.79
N ALA A 632 17.27 -10.58 -7.26
CA ALA A 632 18.31 -9.73 -6.67
C ALA A 632 17.88 -8.26 -6.75
N PRO A 633 18.08 -7.46 -5.69
CA PRO A 633 17.78 -6.03 -5.72
C PRO A 633 18.51 -5.37 -6.88
N THR A 634 17.86 -4.44 -7.57
CA THR A 634 18.57 -3.56 -8.50
C THR A 634 19.53 -2.69 -7.70
N ALA A 635 20.81 -2.67 -8.11
CA ALA A 635 21.89 -1.94 -7.47
C ALA A 635 21.65 -0.42 -7.45
#